data_AF-A0A671L0V3-F1
#
_entry.id   AF-A0A671L0V3-F1
#
_cell.length_a   1.000
_cell.length_b   1.000
_cell.length_c   1.000
_cell.angle_alpha   90.00
_cell.angle_beta   90.00
_cell.angle_gamma   90.00
#
_symmetry.space_group_name_H-M   'P 1'
#
loop_
_entity.id
_entity.type
_entity.pdbx_description
1 polymer ?
#
loop_
_entity_poly.entity_id
_entity_poly.type
_entity_poly.pdbx_seq_one_letter_code
_entity_poly.pdbx_strand_id
1 'polypeptide(L)'
;MSTVSGTNDFDLVMSYSLWIQNGSTEEKETFLNCPFTKKRPLSIPEHVILASGVHNRYWVLDVQDVTSSQSCTEKHLTITCSKTTQSREACILKDGWESTPVAVGDVVHLEGRCVSGLWTIDRDSGFLVLLPDLLISGTSIASSIRCMRRGVLGEMFKAFDGGSKQMLNGTIVHDIFQKAAMSSDFSPERIQTFAAEALRSPNYLGQMYSLKLTQADMRQEVEEYLPSLSEWAKHYVHTSPQAGQKQLTLKLPSDGALSKQDATCSMTVTDFVDIEENIWCPRFGLKGKIDVTAGVRIHRRGRRPTERIVPLELKTGKESNSIEHRSQVILYTLMSSARRCDPEAGFLVYLKTGSLHPVVGNHMDRRELVKIRNSLAHHIGNSLVKVDGRSQMAPLPAIESDKQACKYCPQKRNCAVYNRAVERDPHLSHVHLQYFSDWLLLCTLEALTMENKGGRRNIWLQTAQQREKSGGCVGNMQLDRDVSVLSDGVYKHSFVRKEGNQTLTGLIVGDRIVVSDQDSVLIGLATGYVTEITISGLTCSLDKNLSKFSSNTVFRLDQDEGAGGLSNHLGNLSMLMENTPTRSDHPFFFFLFFVLLYLQFFSIKQAMKKVLLSKDYTLIVGMPGTGKTTTICTLVPAPETVEKSGISNHTEAILVQALVTLLLKAGCRASDIGVIAPYRQQLKAISSLLQGDAFKALEVNTVDKYQGRDKSIIIVSFVRSNPEDNLGELLQDWRRLNVAITRAKHKLLMLGSAPTLRRYAPLEKLLCHLQQEDMISFTSVYE
;
A
#
# COMPACT_ATOMS: atom_id res chain seq x y z
N MET A 1 -2.44 23.16 72.83
CA MET A 1 -1.18 23.54 72.15
C MET A 1 -0.88 22.47 71.12
N SER A 2 -1.43 22.57 69.92
CA SER A 2 -0.87 23.29 68.75
C SER A 2 0.39 22.62 68.18
N THR A 3 0.26 21.95 67.04
CA THR A 3 1.30 21.85 66.01
C THR A 3 0.63 21.70 64.64
N VAL A 4 1.20 22.39 63.65
CA VAL A 4 0.71 22.65 62.30
C VAL A 4 1.54 21.82 61.31
N SER A 5 0.89 21.17 60.36
CA SER A 5 1.40 20.67 59.06
C SER A 5 0.27 20.94 58.05
N GLY A 6 0.44 21.37 56.80
CA GLY A 6 1.49 21.23 55.80
C GLY A 6 0.74 21.03 54.48
N THR A 7 0.54 22.09 53.67
CA THR A 7 -0.22 22.05 52.41
C THR A 7 0.73 21.83 51.22
N ASN A 8 0.45 20.78 50.44
CA ASN A 8 1.07 20.50 49.14
C ASN A 8 0.12 20.97 48.03
N ASP A 9 0.63 21.82 47.12
CA ASP A 9 -0.01 22.17 45.86
C ASP A 9 0.17 21.03 44.84
N PHE A 10 -0.95 20.44 44.42
CA PHE A 10 -1.05 19.45 43.36
C PHE A 10 -2.24 19.80 42.44
N ASP A 11 -2.31 21.05 41.98
CA ASP A 11 -3.33 21.50 41.03
C ASP A 11 -2.70 21.82 39.66
N LEU A 12 -2.62 20.82 38.77
CA LEU A 12 -2.63 21.03 37.31
C LEU A 12 -2.78 19.73 36.48
N VAL A 13 -3.61 18.75 36.90
CA VAL A 13 -4.03 17.62 36.03
C VAL A 13 -5.51 17.21 36.28
N MET A 14 -6.38 18.15 36.64
CA MET A 14 -7.82 17.90 36.80
C MET A 14 -8.65 19.03 36.16
N SER A 15 -8.54 19.19 34.84
CA SER A 15 -9.39 20.15 34.09
C SER A 15 -9.78 19.69 32.68
N TYR A 16 -9.90 18.38 32.43
CA TYR A 16 -10.49 17.86 31.18
C TYR A 16 -11.52 16.72 31.37
N SER A 17 -11.93 16.47 32.62
CA SER A 17 -12.90 15.42 33.00
C SER A 17 -14.22 15.96 33.58
N LEU A 18 -14.46 17.28 33.52
CA LEU A 18 -15.61 17.95 34.16
C LEU A 18 -16.46 18.81 33.21
N TRP A 19 -16.58 18.38 31.94
CA TRP A 19 -17.63 18.86 31.01
C TRP A 19 -18.63 17.76 30.62
N ILE A 20 -18.53 16.58 31.24
CA ILE A 20 -19.44 15.45 31.04
C ILE A 20 -20.01 15.06 32.41
N GLN A 21 -20.82 15.93 33.05
CA GLN A 21 -21.70 15.47 34.15
C GLN A 21 -22.79 16.44 34.64
N ASN A 22 -23.15 17.52 33.92
CA ASN A 22 -24.32 18.33 34.29
C ASN A 22 -25.18 18.65 33.06
N GLY A 23 -26.15 17.78 32.80
CA GLY A 23 -27.30 18.00 31.93
C GLY A 23 -28.46 17.24 32.53
N SER A 24 -29.22 17.94 33.38
CA SER A 24 -30.33 17.44 34.17
C SER A 24 -31.41 16.76 33.31
N THR A 25 -31.87 15.63 33.81
CA THR A 25 -33.12 14.95 33.46
C THR A 25 -34.32 15.82 33.82
N GLU A 26 -34.96 16.42 32.83
CA GLU A 26 -36.40 16.73 32.78
C GLU A 26 -36.72 17.18 31.35
N GLU A 27 -37.92 16.86 30.85
CA GLU A 27 -38.36 16.92 29.43
C GLU A 27 -37.94 15.75 28.53
N LYS A 28 -38.20 14.53 29.02
CA LYS A 28 -38.63 13.42 28.14
C LYS A 28 -40.15 13.39 28.10
N GLU A 29 -40.75 14.03 27.11
CA GLU A 29 -42.00 13.62 26.44
C GLU A 29 -42.35 14.67 25.39
N THR A 30 -42.84 14.23 24.22
CA THR A 30 -43.27 15.02 23.05
C THR A 30 -42.24 15.43 21.99
N PHE A 31 -41.60 14.47 21.30
CA PHE A 31 -41.26 14.62 19.86
C PHE A 31 -41.28 13.24 19.16
N LEU A 32 -42.44 12.60 19.17
CA LEU A 32 -42.81 11.61 18.15
C LEU A 32 -43.39 12.38 16.95
N ASN A 33 -42.91 12.04 15.74
CA ASN A 33 -43.29 12.55 14.41
C ASN A 33 -42.60 13.84 13.92
N CYS A 34 -41.52 13.68 13.14
CA CYS A 34 -41.31 14.51 11.95
C CYS A 34 -40.48 13.77 10.87
N PRO A 35 -40.99 13.63 9.62
CA PRO A 35 -40.27 13.01 8.53
C PRO A 35 -39.35 14.05 7.86
N PHE A 36 -38.04 13.99 8.10
CA PHE A 36 -37.09 14.80 7.34
C PHE A 36 -36.68 14.10 6.04
N THR A 37 -37.56 14.16 5.04
CA THR A 37 -37.20 14.11 3.63
C THR A 37 -36.79 15.52 3.17
N LYS A 38 -35.53 15.87 3.38
CA LYS A 38 -34.83 16.82 2.50
C LYS A 38 -33.50 16.19 2.09
N LYS A 39 -33.56 15.36 1.05
CA LYS A 39 -32.39 14.91 0.28
C LYS A 39 -31.67 16.18 -0.21
N ARG A 40 -30.59 16.60 0.46
CA ARG A 40 -29.56 17.41 -0.21
C ARG A 40 -29.14 16.60 -1.44
N PRO A 41 -29.04 17.18 -2.65
CA PRO A 41 -28.48 16.45 -3.77
C PRO A 41 -27.07 16.03 -3.35
N LEU A 42 -26.81 14.72 -3.29
CA LEU A 42 -25.47 14.18 -3.07
C LEU A 42 -24.61 14.63 -4.26
N SER A 43 -23.94 15.77 -4.11
CA SER A 43 -22.94 16.21 -5.06
C SER A 43 -21.84 15.16 -5.09
N ILE A 44 -21.58 14.61 -6.27
CA ILE A 44 -20.54 13.61 -6.49
C ILE A 44 -19.20 14.19 -5.98
N PRO A 45 -18.50 13.53 -5.05
CA PRO A 45 -17.27 14.07 -4.48
C PRO A 45 -16.22 14.39 -5.55
N GLU A 46 -15.45 15.47 -5.36
CA GLU A 46 -14.48 15.92 -6.38
C GLU A 46 -13.43 14.86 -6.74
N HIS A 47 -13.00 14.08 -5.75
CA HIS A 47 -12.00 13.02 -5.90
C HIS A 47 -12.50 11.79 -6.70
N VAL A 48 -13.81 11.69 -6.96
CA VAL A 48 -14.38 10.59 -7.76
C VAL A 48 -14.17 10.88 -9.25
N ILE A 49 -13.57 9.91 -9.94
CA ILE A 49 -13.35 9.95 -11.39
C ILE A 49 -14.37 9.02 -12.04
N LEU A 50 -15.22 9.57 -12.90
CA LEU A 50 -16.22 8.84 -13.66
C LEU A 50 -15.78 8.73 -15.11
N ALA A 51 -16.12 7.61 -15.74
CA ALA A 51 -15.69 7.28 -17.09
C ALA A 51 -16.72 6.36 -17.78
N SER A 52 -16.76 6.41 -19.11
CA SER A 52 -17.49 5.46 -19.95
C SER A 52 -16.52 4.48 -20.64
N GLY A 53 -17.05 3.52 -21.40
CA GLY A 53 -16.24 2.58 -22.20
C GLY A 53 -15.71 1.38 -21.41
N VAL A 54 -14.55 0.84 -21.81
CA VAL A 54 -13.98 -0.41 -21.27
C VAL A 54 -13.64 -0.31 -19.78
N HIS A 55 -13.23 0.87 -19.31
CA HIS A 55 -12.93 1.13 -17.90
C HIS A 55 -14.03 1.98 -17.24
N ASN A 56 -15.29 1.76 -17.62
CA ASN A 56 -16.40 2.57 -17.11
C ASN A 56 -16.44 2.62 -15.56
N ARG A 57 -16.82 3.79 -15.04
CA ARG A 57 -17.00 4.10 -13.62
C ARG A 57 -18.29 4.88 -13.50
N TYR A 58 -19.30 4.20 -12.98
CA TYR A 58 -20.63 4.73 -12.77
C TYR A 58 -20.83 5.05 -11.28
N TRP A 59 -21.38 6.22 -11.00
CA TRP A 59 -21.84 6.60 -9.67
C TRP A 59 -23.30 6.19 -9.49
N VAL A 60 -23.62 5.54 -8.38
CA VAL A 60 -24.98 5.12 -8.04
C VAL A 60 -25.75 6.28 -7.42
N LEU A 61 -26.78 6.75 -8.13
CA LEU A 61 -27.64 7.87 -7.73
C LEU A 61 -28.85 7.43 -6.92
N ASP A 62 -29.42 6.26 -7.24
CA ASP A 62 -30.61 5.73 -6.59
C ASP A 62 -30.62 4.20 -6.68
N VAL A 63 -31.20 3.55 -5.68
CA VAL A 63 -31.34 2.08 -5.58
C VAL A 63 -32.77 1.76 -5.15
N GLN A 64 -33.45 0.93 -5.92
CA GLN A 64 -34.84 0.52 -5.66
C GLN A 64 -34.97 -1.00 -5.75
N ASP A 65 -35.54 -1.61 -4.73
CA ASP A 65 -35.92 -3.02 -4.75
C ASP A 65 -37.36 -3.14 -5.28
N VAL A 66 -37.52 -3.88 -6.38
CA VAL A 66 -38.79 -4.04 -7.09
C VAL A 66 -39.20 -5.50 -7.03
N THR A 67 -40.36 -5.77 -6.42
CA THR A 67 -40.95 -7.12 -6.39
C THR A 67 -42.00 -7.22 -7.48
N SER A 68 -41.78 -8.11 -8.45
CA SER A 68 -42.77 -8.38 -9.50
C SER A 68 -43.97 -9.18 -8.98
N SER A 69 -45.08 -9.15 -9.72
CA SER A 69 -46.29 -9.92 -9.42
C SER A 69 -46.08 -11.45 -9.41
N GLN A 70 -44.96 -11.93 -9.93
CA GLN A 70 -44.57 -13.35 -9.95
C GLN A 70 -43.58 -13.74 -8.83
N SER A 71 -43.43 -12.92 -7.78
CA SER A 71 -42.49 -13.13 -6.65
C SER A 71 -40.99 -13.11 -7.01
N CYS A 72 -40.64 -12.68 -8.23
CA CYS A 72 -39.25 -12.40 -8.58
C CYS A 72 -38.85 -11.00 -8.08
N THR A 73 -37.81 -10.93 -7.26
CA THR A 73 -37.21 -9.69 -6.73
C THR A 73 -36.11 -9.20 -7.66
N GLU A 74 -36.20 -7.95 -8.08
CA GLU A 74 -35.19 -7.26 -8.88
C GLU A 74 -34.65 -6.05 -8.10
N LYS A 75 -33.40 -5.66 -8.37
CA LYS A 75 -32.83 -4.39 -7.87
C LYS A 75 -32.53 -3.46 -9.04
N HIS A 76 -33.15 -2.30 -9.03
CA HIS A 76 -33.04 -1.27 -10.06
C HIS A 76 -32.12 -0.15 -9.58
N LEU A 77 -31.10 0.17 -10.36
CA LEU A 77 -30.13 1.21 -10.07
C LEU A 77 -30.28 2.35 -11.08
N THR A 78 -30.28 3.59 -10.59
CA THR A 78 -30.05 4.77 -11.43
C THR A 78 -28.58 5.17 -11.31
N ILE A 79 -27.88 5.28 -12.42
CA ILE A 79 -26.43 5.49 -12.47
C ILE A 79 -26.04 6.63 -13.41
N THR A 80 -24.87 7.23 -13.19
CA THR A 80 -24.28 8.26 -14.07
C THR A 80 -22.78 8.05 -14.24
N CYS A 81 -22.28 8.24 -15.46
CA CYS A 81 -20.84 8.33 -15.75
C CYS A 81 -20.35 9.79 -15.91
N SER A 82 -21.23 10.78 -15.67
CA SER A 82 -20.91 12.21 -15.74
C SER A 82 -21.08 12.92 -14.39
N LYS A 83 -20.19 13.88 -14.12
CA LYS A 83 -20.33 14.81 -12.98
C LYS A 83 -21.49 15.79 -13.17
N THR A 84 -21.81 16.12 -14.42
CA THR A 84 -23.05 16.82 -14.75
C THR A 84 -24.15 15.76 -14.79
N THR A 85 -25.08 15.78 -13.84
CA THR A 85 -26.12 14.73 -13.62
C THR A 85 -27.17 14.60 -14.74
N GLN A 86 -26.84 15.04 -15.95
CA GLN A 86 -27.66 15.04 -17.16
C GLN A 86 -27.66 13.69 -17.89
N SER A 87 -26.57 12.92 -17.83
CA SER A 87 -26.51 11.57 -18.40
C SER A 87 -26.86 10.55 -17.33
N ARG A 88 -28.09 10.02 -17.39
CA ARG A 88 -28.56 8.97 -16.48
C ARG A 88 -28.81 7.70 -17.27
N GLU A 89 -28.32 6.60 -16.74
CA GLU A 89 -28.53 5.26 -17.25
C GLU A 89 -29.23 4.43 -16.17
N ALA A 90 -29.92 3.37 -16.60
CA ALA A 90 -30.57 2.42 -15.69
C ALA A 90 -29.82 1.09 -15.70
N CYS A 91 -29.76 0.41 -14.56
CA CYS A 91 -29.22 -0.94 -14.46
C CYS A 91 -30.16 -1.82 -13.64
N ILE A 92 -30.55 -2.97 -14.19
CA ILE A 92 -31.42 -3.95 -13.54
C ILE A 92 -30.59 -5.17 -13.16
N LEU A 93 -30.63 -5.51 -11.88
CA LEU A 93 -30.01 -6.71 -11.30
C LEU A 93 -31.10 -7.73 -10.94
N LYS A 94 -30.88 -8.98 -11.37
CA LYS A 94 -31.83 -10.08 -11.15
C LYS A 94 -31.12 -11.45 -11.04
N ASP A 95 -31.89 -12.49 -10.76
CA ASP A 95 -31.44 -13.89 -10.65
C ASP A 95 -30.34 -14.15 -9.60
N GLY A 96 -30.35 -13.40 -8.51
CA GLY A 96 -29.38 -13.44 -7.41
C GLY A 96 -28.42 -12.25 -7.41
N TRP A 97 -28.36 -11.43 -8.48
CA TRP A 97 -27.59 -10.19 -8.47
C TRP A 97 -28.21 -9.08 -7.62
N GLU A 98 -29.53 -9.13 -7.39
CA GLU A 98 -30.26 -8.27 -6.46
C GLU A 98 -29.77 -8.40 -5.01
N SER A 99 -29.04 -9.47 -4.66
CA SER A 99 -28.41 -9.60 -3.34
C SER A 99 -27.10 -8.79 -3.21
N THR A 100 -26.60 -8.18 -4.29
CA THR A 100 -25.36 -7.41 -4.25
C THR A 100 -25.53 -6.18 -3.35
N PRO A 101 -24.63 -5.94 -2.38
CA PRO A 101 -24.76 -4.88 -1.38
C PRO A 101 -24.32 -3.51 -1.93
N VAL A 102 -24.89 -3.12 -3.08
CA VAL A 102 -24.70 -1.81 -3.70
C VAL A 102 -25.63 -0.79 -3.06
N ALA A 103 -25.10 0.40 -2.76
CA ALA A 103 -25.79 1.50 -2.13
C ALA A 103 -25.65 2.80 -2.92
N VAL A 104 -26.50 3.78 -2.61
CA VAL A 104 -26.38 5.14 -3.15
C VAL A 104 -25.04 5.74 -2.70
N GLY A 105 -24.29 6.29 -3.65
CA GLY A 105 -22.96 6.83 -3.42
C GLY A 105 -21.81 5.86 -3.73
N ASP A 106 -22.11 4.62 -4.11
CA ASP A 106 -21.07 3.70 -4.55
C ASP A 106 -20.62 3.98 -5.98
N VAL A 107 -19.36 3.65 -6.26
CA VAL A 107 -18.82 3.55 -7.61
C VAL A 107 -18.91 2.10 -8.07
N VAL A 108 -19.50 1.88 -9.25
CA VAL A 108 -19.62 0.55 -9.86
C VAL A 108 -19.00 0.53 -11.26
N HIS A 109 -18.57 -0.66 -11.67
CA HIS A 109 -18.20 -0.98 -13.04
C HIS A 109 -19.14 -2.05 -13.58
N LEU A 110 -19.54 -1.90 -14.84
CA LEU A 110 -20.47 -2.81 -15.51
C LEU A 110 -19.80 -3.47 -16.71
N GLU A 111 -19.93 -4.78 -16.78
CA GLU A 111 -19.57 -5.61 -17.94
C GLU A 111 -20.84 -6.19 -18.53
N GLY A 112 -20.97 -6.13 -19.86
CA GLY A 112 -22.16 -6.62 -20.57
C GLY A 112 -22.61 -5.69 -21.67
N ARG A 113 -23.84 -5.92 -22.18
CA ARG A 113 -24.46 -5.07 -23.20
C ARG A 113 -25.35 -4.03 -22.53
N CYS A 114 -25.16 -2.76 -22.91
CA CYS A 114 -26.11 -1.69 -22.64
C CYS A 114 -26.95 -1.45 -23.88
N VAL A 115 -28.27 -1.59 -23.77
CA VAL A 115 -29.21 -1.34 -24.88
C VAL A 115 -30.02 -0.10 -24.53
N SER A 116 -29.86 0.97 -25.31
CA SER A 116 -30.58 2.23 -25.12
C SER A 116 -30.46 2.84 -23.71
N GLY A 117 -29.29 2.72 -23.08
CA GLY A 117 -29.04 3.24 -21.72
C GLY A 117 -29.52 2.33 -20.58
N LEU A 118 -29.99 1.12 -20.91
CA LEU A 118 -30.37 0.10 -19.93
C LEU A 118 -29.35 -1.04 -19.91
N TRP A 119 -28.73 -1.22 -18.74
CA TRP A 119 -27.91 -2.39 -18.40
C TRP A 119 -28.80 -3.47 -17.79
N THR A 120 -28.67 -4.69 -18.26
CA THR A 120 -29.32 -5.86 -17.64
C THR A 120 -28.26 -6.86 -17.23
N ILE A 121 -28.24 -7.19 -15.94
CA ILE A 121 -27.30 -8.15 -15.35
C ILE A 121 -28.12 -9.25 -14.68
N ASP A 122 -27.99 -10.46 -15.19
CA ASP A 122 -28.85 -11.59 -14.86
C ASP A 122 -28.03 -12.88 -14.67
N ARG A 123 -28.70 -14.03 -14.71
CA ARG A 123 -28.07 -15.35 -14.57
C ARG A 123 -27.01 -15.63 -15.64
N ASP A 124 -27.25 -15.19 -16.86
CA ASP A 124 -26.56 -15.68 -18.06
C ASP A 124 -25.66 -14.61 -18.70
N SER A 125 -25.84 -13.33 -18.33
CA SER A 125 -25.14 -12.22 -18.94
C SER A 125 -24.75 -11.12 -17.96
N GLY A 126 -23.53 -10.62 -18.16
CA GLY A 126 -22.99 -9.43 -17.52
C GLY A 126 -22.44 -9.62 -16.12
N PHE A 127 -21.74 -8.60 -15.62
CA PHE A 127 -21.23 -8.55 -14.26
C PHE A 127 -21.36 -7.12 -13.71
N LEU A 128 -21.80 -7.00 -12.45
CA LEU A 128 -21.65 -5.77 -11.69
C LEU A 128 -20.44 -5.93 -10.78
N VAL A 129 -19.53 -4.96 -10.80
CA VAL A 129 -18.33 -4.93 -9.96
C VAL A 129 -18.42 -3.71 -9.05
N LEU A 130 -18.63 -3.95 -7.76
CA LEU A 130 -18.83 -2.92 -6.73
C LEU A 130 -17.50 -2.39 -6.20
N LEU A 131 -17.25 -1.08 -6.16
CA LEU A 131 -15.94 -0.51 -5.78
C LEU A 131 -14.79 -1.12 -6.62
N PRO A 132 -14.80 -0.95 -7.94
CA PRO A 132 -13.90 -1.63 -8.88
C PRO A 132 -12.42 -1.24 -8.72
N ASP A 133 -12.14 -0.09 -8.12
CA ASP A 133 -10.77 0.38 -7.89
C ASP A 133 -10.10 -0.27 -6.66
N LEU A 134 -10.88 -0.94 -5.80
CA LEU A 134 -10.36 -1.77 -4.72
C LEU A 134 -9.93 -3.13 -5.31
N LEU A 135 -8.65 -3.27 -5.64
CA LEU A 135 -8.12 -4.51 -6.20
C LEU A 135 -7.93 -5.58 -5.11
N ILE A 136 -8.76 -6.62 -5.15
CA ILE A 136 -8.74 -7.73 -4.19
C ILE A 136 -8.02 -8.94 -4.79
N SER A 137 -7.19 -9.61 -3.99
CA SER A 137 -6.45 -10.78 -4.47
C SER A 137 -7.36 -11.99 -4.72
N GLY A 138 -7.07 -12.76 -5.76
CA GLY A 138 -7.80 -14.00 -6.05
C GLY A 138 -7.76 -15.02 -4.90
N THR A 139 -6.64 -15.05 -4.17
CA THR A 139 -6.47 -15.87 -2.96
C THR A 139 -7.41 -15.44 -1.83
N SER A 140 -7.56 -14.13 -1.58
CA SER A 140 -8.51 -13.62 -0.58
C SER A 140 -9.95 -13.95 -0.92
N ILE A 141 -10.35 -13.82 -2.20
CA ILE A 141 -11.70 -14.20 -2.65
C ILE A 141 -11.93 -15.69 -2.45
N ALA A 142 -10.99 -16.54 -2.87
CA ALA A 142 -11.10 -17.98 -2.68
C ALA A 142 -11.17 -18.36 -1.18
N SER A 143 -10.43 -17.66 -0.32
CA SER A 143 -10.49 -17.85 1.12
C SER A 143 -11.82 -17.40 1.75
N SER A 144 -12.55 -16.51 1.08
CA SER A 144 -13.82 -15.97 1.56
C SER A 144 -14.99 -16.91 1.31
N ILE A 145 -14.84 -17.90 0.42
CA ILE A 145 -15.88 -18.88 0.06
C ILE A 145 -16.42 -19.60 1.30
N ARG A 146 -15.53 -20.01 2.22
CA ARG A 146 -15.95 -20.68 3.47
C ARG A 146 -16.27 -19.73 4.61
N CYS A 147 -15.71 -18.52 4.59
CA CYS A 147 -15.83 -17.58 5.70
C CYS A 147 -15.49 -16.17 5.20
N MET A 148 -16.52 -15.34 5.00
CA MET A 148 -16.33 -13.95 4.54
C MET A 148 -15.51 -13.14 5.54
N ARG A 149 -15.75 -13.33 6.84
CA ARG A 149 -15.00 -12.68 7.92
C ARG A 149 -13.50 -12.95 7.84
N ARG A 150 -13.10 -14.19 7.50
CA ARG A 150 -11.70 -14.58 7.30
C ARG A 150 -11.07 -13.81 6.13
N GLY A 151 -11.81 -13.64 5.04
CA GLY A 151 -11.39 -12.85 3.89
C GLY A 151 -11.12 -11.39 4.23
N VAL A 152 -12.05 -10.74 4.92
CA VAL A 152 -11.90 -9.33 5.34
C VAL A 152 -10.69 -9.17 6.26
N LEU A 153 -10.57 -10.01 7.29
CA LEU A 153 -9.44 -9.97 8.21
C LEU A 153 -8.09 -10.24 7.51
N GLY A 154 -8.08 -11.14 6.52
CA GLY A 154 -6.87 -11.43 5.73
C GLY A 154 -6.41 -10.23 4.89
N GLU A 155 -7.33 -9.41 4.38
CA GLU A 155 -6.95 -8.18 3.67
C GLU A 155 -6.52 -7.05 4.62
N MET A 156 -7.08 -7.00 5.84
CA MET A 156 -6.70 -6.02 6.86
C MET A 156 -5.34 -6.34 7.51
N PHE A 157 -5.12 -7.59 7.92
CA PHE A 157 -3.96 -8.03 8.70
C PHE A 157 -3.03 -8.93 7.87
N LYS A 158 -2.42 -8.36 6.83
CA LYS A 158 -1.57 -9.10 5.87
C LYS A 158 -0.26 -9.64 6.45
N ALA A 159 0.32 -8.97 7.44
CA ALA A 159 1.67 -9.26 7.96
C ALA A 159 1.69 -10.26 9.14
N PHE A 160 0.78 -11.25 9.14
CA PHE A 160 0.46 -12.01 10.36
C PHE A 160 1.13 -13.39 10.46
N ASP A 161 1.51 -14.05 9.37
CA ASP A 161 2.10 -15.39 9.45
C ASP A 161 3.63 -15.36 9.37
N GLY A 162 4.29 -15.80 10.44
CA GLY A 162 5.76 -16.00 10.54
C GLY A 162 6.31 -17.15 9.69
N GLY A 163 5.59 -17.53 8.62
CA GLY A 163 5.90 -18.68 7.78
C GLY A 163 5.68 -20.02 8.50
N SER A 164 5.66 -21.10 7.72
CA SER A 164 5.64 -22.48 8.22
C SER A 164 6.58 -23.30 7.39
N LYS A 165 7.04 -24.44 7.92
CA LYS A 165 7.87 -25.39 7.17
C LYS A 165 7.24 -25.75 5.81
N GLN A 166 5.93 -25.96 5.78
CA GLN A 166 5.19 -26.32 4.56
C GLN A 166 5.12 -25.17 3.55
N MET A 167 4.95 -23.92 4.01
CA MET A 167 4.98 -22.75 3.13
C MET A 167 6.37 -22.49 2.55
N LEU A 168 7.42 -22.65 3.36
CA LEU A 168 8.79 -22.54 2.88
C LEU A 168 9.12 -23.64 1.86
N ASN A 169 8.76 -24.89 2.15
CA ASN A 169 8.92 -25.99 1.21
C ASN A 169 8.18 -25.69 -0.11
N GLY A 170 6.92 -25.24 -0.02
CA GLY A 170 6.14 -24.84 -1.18
C GLY A 170 6.81 -23.76 -2.03
N THR A 171 7.33 -22.72 -1.39
CA THR A 171 8.04 -21.62 -2.05
C THR A 171 9.28 -22.11 -2.80
N ILE A 172 10.08 -22.99 -2.18
CA ILE A 172 11.29 -23.55 -2.80
C ILE A 172 10.93 -24.44 -3.99
N VAL A 173 9.92 -25.31 -3.86
CA VAL A 173 9.52 -26.21 -4.95
C VAL A 173 8.89 -25.43 -6.12
N HIS A 174 8.17 -24.34 -5.86
CA HIS A 174 7.71 -23.42 -6.91
C HIS A 174 8.90 -22.79 -7.66
N ASP A 175 9.90 -22.26 -6.94
CA ASP A 175 11.12 -21.68 -7.55
C ASP A 175 11.85 -22.69 -8.45
N ILE A 176 12.01 -23.94 -7.99
CA ILE A 176 12.63 -25.01 -8.79
C ILE A 176 11.83 -25.27 -10.07
N PHE A 177 10.51 -25.40 -9.98
CA PHE A 177 9.64 -25.61 -11.14
C PHE A 177 9.74 -24.45 -12.13
N GLN A 178 9.76 -23.21 -11.61
CA GLN A 178 9.83 -21.99 -12.41
C GLN A 178 11.19 -21.86 -13.12
N LYS A 179 12.30 -22.18 -12.46
CA LYS A 179 13.64 -22.22 -13.07
C LYS A 179 13.76 -23.28 -14.16
N ALA A 180 13.16 -24.47 -13.94
CA ALA A 180 13.06 -25.50 -14.96
C ALA A 180 12.20 -25.05 -16.16
N ALA A 181 11.07 -24.39 -15.91
CA ALA A 181 10.20 -23.82 -16.94
C ALA A 181 10.93 -22.75 -17.78
N MET A 182 11.65 -21.82 -17.14
CA MET A 182 12.40 -20.76 -17.83
C MET A 182 13.53 -21.31 -18.71
N SER A 183 14.19 -22.39 -18.27
CA SER A 183 15.22 -23.05 -19.07
C SER A 183 14.66 -24.08 -20.06
N SER A 184 13.35 -24.34 -20.02
CA SER A 184 12.69 -25.44 -20.75
C SER A 184 13.36 -26.81 -20.55
N ASP A 185 14.04 -26.98 -19.41
CA ASP A 185 14.83 -28.16 -19.07
C ASP A 185 14.40 -28.72 -17.72
N PHE A 186 13.67 -29.82 -17.79
CA PHE A 186 13.18 -30.60 -16.65
C PHE A 186 13.93 -31.94 -16.52
N SER A 187 15.18 -32.01 -16.99
CA SER A 187 15.99 -33.20 -16.77
C SER A 187 16.22 -33.42 -15.26
N PRO A 188 16.30 -34.67 -14.78
CA PRO A 188 16.59 -34.95 -13.37
C PRO A 188 17.86 -34.25 -12.88
N GLU A 189 18.90 -34.19 -13.71
CA GLU A 189 20.18 -33.55 -13.39
C GLU A 189 20.02 -32.03 -13.19
N ARG A 190 19.24 -31.39 -14.07
CA ARG A 190 19.00 -29.95 -14.01
C ARG A 190 18.12 -29.58 -12.83
N ILE A 191 17.05 -30.33 -12.59
CA ILE A 191 16.15 -30.14 -11.44
C ILE A 191 16.92 -30.32 -10.12
N GLN A 192 17.79 -31.34 -10.02
CA GLN A 192 18.63 -31.55 -8.85
C GLN A 192 19.60 -30.38 -8.62
N THR A 193 20.13 -29.80 -9.70
CA THR A 193 21.00 -28.62 -9.64
C THR A 193 20.25 -27.41 -9.10
N PHE A 194 19.05 -27.12 -9.62
CA PHE A 194 18.22 -26.03 -9.12
C PHE A 194 17.82 -26.20 -7.65
N ALA A 195 17.51 -27.44 -7.22
CA ALA A 195 17.23 -27.73 -5.82
C ALA A 195 18.43 -27.42 -4.91
N ALA A 196 19.63 -27.82 -5.32
CA ALA A 196 20.86 -27.52 -4.58
C ALA A 196 21.18 -26.01 -4.53
N GLU A 197 20.94 -25.27 -5.61
CA GLU A 197 21.10 -23.82 -5.66
C GLU A 197 20.08 -23.10 -4.76
N ALA A 198 18.81 -23.48 -4.84
CA ALA A 198 17.75 -22.92 -4.01
C ALA A 198 18.06 -23.12 -2.52
N LEU A 199 18.42 -24.33 -2.10
CA LEU A 199 18.72 -24.60 -0.68
C LEU A 199 19.91 -23.77 -0.14
N ARG A 200 20.81 -23.28 -1.00
CA ARG A 200 21.94 -22.41 -0.62
C ARG A 200 21.65 -20.92 -0.77
N SER A 201 20.49 -20.55 -1.32
CA SER A 201 20.12 -19.15 -1.56
C SER A 201 19.99 -18.39 -0.23
N PRO A 202 20.63 -17.22 -0.09
CA PRO A 202 20.50 -16.37 1.10
C PRO A 202 19.03 -16.04 1.44
N ASN A 203 18.17 -15.93 0.42
CA ASN A 203 16.75 -15.64 0.57
C ASN A 203 16.00 -16.73 1.35
N TYR A 204 16.35 -18.00 1.16
CA TYR A 204 15.72 -19.13 1.86
C TYR A 204 16.45 -19.48 3.14
N LEU A 205 17.77 -19.29 3.22
CA LEU A 205 18.54 -19.53 4.44
C LEU A 205 18.05 -18.65 5.60
N GLY A 206 17.70 -17.38 5.36
CA GLY A 206 17.11 -16.52 6.39
C GLY A 206 15.78 -17.04 6.94
N GLN A 207 14.94 -17.64 6.09
CA GLN A 207 13.66 -18.23 6.49
C GLN A 207 13.83 -19.57 7.21
N MET A 208 14.79 -20.41 6.78
CA MET A 208 15.15 -21.63 7.49
C MET A 208 15.61 -21.30 8.91
N TYR A 209 16.46 -20.28 9.05
CA TYR A 209 16.92 -19.79 10.34
C TYR A 209 15.75 -19.31 11.23
N SER A 210 14.84 -18.48 10.71
CA SER A 210 13.69 -18.01 11.50
C SER A 210 12.75 -19.13 11.95
N LEU A 211 12.64 -20.20 11.15
CA LEU A 211 11.83 -21.38 11.45
C LEU A 211 12.58 -22.45 12.26
N LYS A 212 13.87 -22.22 12.60
CA LYS A 212 14.74 -23.18 13.29
C LYS A 212 14.87 -24.51 12.56
N LEU A 213 14.94 -24.47 11.23
CA LEU A 213 15.10 -25.62 10.35
C LEU A 213 16.54 -25.71 9.86
N THR A 214 17.07 -26.92 9.72
CA THR A 214 18.36 -27.13 9.07
C THR A 214 18.20 -27.24 7.56
N GLN A 215 19.27 -26.99 6.81
CA GLN A 215 19.28 -27.19 5.36
C GLN A 215 19.03 -28.66 5.00
N ALA A 216 19.46 -29.60 5.84
CA ALA A 216 19.23 -31.04 5.66
C ALA A 216 17.73 -31.39 5.80
N ASP A 217 17.04 -30.82 6.79
CA ASP A 217 15.59 -31.02 6.97
C ASP A 217 14.81 -30.56 5.73
N MET A 218 15.19 -29.41 5.18
CA MET A 218 14.55 -28.87 3.98
C MET A 218 14.93 -29.65 2.72
N ARG A 219 16.15 -30.16 2.64
CA ARG A 219 16.60 -30.97 1.52
C ARG A 219 15.75 -32.23 1.36
N GLN A 220 15.53 -32.97 2.45
CA GLN A 220 14.71 -34.17 2.43
C GLN A 220 13.30 -33.89 1.92
N GLU A 221 12.69 -32.80 2.36
CA GLU A 221 11.33 -32.40 1.98
C GLU A 221 11.22 -31.98 0.50
N VAL A 222 12.23 -31.30 -0.03
CA VAL A 222 12.27 -30.86 -1.43
C VAL A 222 12.55 -32.03 -2.37
N GLU A 223 13.45 -32.94 -1.97
CA GLU A 223 13.83 -34.12 -2.78
C GLU A 223 12.64 -35.05 -3.06
N GLU A 224 11.63 -35.11 -2.19
CA GLU A 224 10.38 -35.86 -2.44
C GLU A 224 9.61 -35.40 -3.68
N TYR A 225 9.78 -34.15 -4.13
CA TYR A 225 9.02 -33.59 -5.24
C TYR A 225 9.71 -33.75 -6.60
N LEU A 226 11.05 -33.82 -6.62
CA LEU A 226 11.85 -33.71 -7.85
C LEU A 226 11.49 -34.78 -8.91
N PRO A 227 11.25 -36.06 -8.57
CA PRO A 227 10.85 -37.06 -9.55
C PRO A 227 9.52 -36.71 -10.24
N SER A 228 8.54 -36.20 -9.48
CA SER A 228 7.23 -35.82 -9.98
C SER A 228 7.29 -34.62 -10.93
N LEU A 229 8.21 -33.68 -10.71
CA LEU A 229 8.44 -32.56 -11.64
C LEU A 229 8.94 -33.05 -12.99
N SER A 230 9.92 -33.96 -12.98
CA SER A 230 10.49 -34.56 -14.19
C SER A 230 9.43 -35.37 -14.95
N GLU A 231 8.63 -36.16 -14.23
CA GLU A 231 7.58 -37.00 -14.82
C GLU A 231 6.44 -36.17 -15.41
N TRP A 232 6.04 -35.08 -14.74
CA TRP A 232 5.08 -34.13 -15.29
C TRP A 232 5.56 -33.56 -16.63
N ALA A 233 6.83 -33.15 -16.70
CA ALA A 233 7.39 -32.57 -17.92
C ALA A 233 7.42 -33.57 -19.08
N LYS A 234 7.74 -34.85 -18.82
CA LYS A 234 7.68 -35.90 -19.86
C LYS A 234 6.32 -36.01 -20.52
N HIS A 235 5.23 -35.85 -19.76
CA HIS A 235 3.88 -36.03 -20.28
C HIS A 235 3.31 -34.81 -20.99
N TYR A 236 3.76 -33.60 -20.62
CA TYR A 236 3.10 -32.37 -21.07
C TYR A 236 4.01 -31.41 -21.82
N VAL A 237 5.33 -31.36 -21.58
CA VAL A 237 6.21 -30.37 -22.21
C VAL A 237 6.67 -30.85 -23.59
N HIS A 238 6.52 -30.00 -24.62
CA HIS A 238 6.73 -30.36 -26.03
C HIS A 238 8.13 -30.93 -26.37
N THR A 239 9.14 -30.67 -25.54
CA THR A 239 10.51 -31.21 -25.72
C THR A 239 10.55 -32.72 -25.50
N SER A 240 9.55 -33.30 -24.86
CA SER A 240 9.43 -34.74 -24.64
C SER A 240 8.70 -35.45 -25.80
N PRO A 241 9.20 -36.61 -26.27
CA PRO A 241 8.49 -37.43 -27.26
C PRO A 241 7.19 -38.04 -26.73
N GLN A 242 6.99 -38.06 -25.41
CA GLN A 242 5.78 -38.56 -24.75
C GLN A 242 4.72 -37.46 -24.55
N ALA A 243 5.02 -36.22 -24.95
CA ALA A 243 4.12 -35.10 -24.79
C ALA A 243 2.81 -35.29 -25.55
N GLY A 244 1.68 -34.99 -24.90
CA GLY A 244 0.37 -35.09 -25.55
C GLY A 244 -0.14 -36.53 -25.74
N GLN A 245 0.46 -37.53 -25.09
CA GLN A 245 -0.05 -38.91 -25.07
C GLN A 245 -1.11 -39.11 -23.97
N LYS A 246 -1.00 -38.39 -22.86
CA LYS A 246 -1.92 -38.48 -21.72
C LYS A 246 -3.25 -37.83 -22.05
N GLN A 247 -4.34 -38.60 -21.91
CA GLN A 247 -5.70 -38.13 -22.17
C GLN A 247 -6.28 -37.41 -20.95
N LEU A 248 -7.04 -36.36 -21.22
CA LEU A 248 -7.70 -35.48 -20.26
C LEU A 248 -9.13 -35.21 -20.74
N THR A 249 -10.03 -34.89 -19.81
CA THR A 249 -11.40 -34.47 -20.13
C THR A 249 -11.50 -32.95 -19.99
N LEU A 250 -11.72 -32.24 -21.10
CA LEU A 250 -11.85 -30.79 -21.13
C LEU A 250 -12.97 -30.39 -22.08
N LYS A 251 -13.93 -29.61 -21.58
CA LYS A 251 -15.03 -29.03 -22.36
C LYS A 251 -15.00 -27.52 -22.21
N LEU A 252 -14.61 -26.83 -23.26
CA LEU A 252 -14.56 -25.38 -23.32
C LEU A 252 -15.91 -24.82 -23.78
N PRO A 253 -16.33 -23.63 -23.32
CA PRO A 253 -17.50 -22.93 -23.83
C PRO A 253 -17.49 -22.76 -25.36
N SER A 254 -16.33 -22.44 -25.95
CA SER A 254 -16.14 -22.28 -27.39
C SER A 254 -16.34 -23.57 -28.21
N ASP A 255 -16.36 -24.74 -27.57
CA ASP A 255 -16.54 -26.00 -28.28
C ASP A 255 -17.98 -26.29 -28.71
N GLY A 256 -18.96 -25.58 -28.15
CA GLY A 256 -20.38 -25.83 -28.33
C GLY A 256 -20.88 -27.11 -27.65
N ALA A 257 -21.98 -27.68 -28.17
CA ALA A 257 -22.59 -28.89 -27.64
C ALA A 257 -21.79 -30.16 -28.00
N LEU A 258 -20.65 -30.38 -27.35
CA LEU A 258 -19.90 -31.63 -27.47
C LEU A 258 -20.53 -32.78 -26.68
N SER A 259 -20.53 -33.98 -27.27
CA SER A 259 -20.82 -35.24 -26.59
C SER A 259 -19.72 -35.56 -25.56
N LYS A 260 -19.99 -36.46 -24.60
CA LYS A 260 -18.98 -36.88 -23.60
C LYS A 260 -17.75 -37.55 -24.23
N GLN A 261 -17.89 -38.20 -25.39
CA GLN A 261 -16.76 -38.84 -26.10
C GLN A 261 -15.89 -37.81 -26.85
N ASP A 262 -16.45 -36.65 -27.21
CA ASP A 262 -15.72 -35.57 -27.91
C ASP A 262 -15.01 -34.59 -26.95
N ALA A 263 -15.21 -34.75 -25.64
CA ALA A 263 -14.57 -33.95 -24.59
C ALA A 263 -13.19 -34.52 -24.19
N THR A 264 -12.83 -35.71 -24.66
CA THR A 264 -11.50 -36.29 -24.45
C THR A 264 -10.49 -35.59 -25.36
N CYS A 265 -9.41 -35.10 -24.77
CA CYS A 265 -8.35 -34.38 -25.46
C CYS A 265 -6.99 -34.77 -24.89
N SER A 266 -5.94 -34.48 -25.64
CA SER A 266 -4.59 -34.43 -25.08
C SER A 266 -4.04 -33.01 -25.18
N MET A 267 -3.12 -32.68 -24.28
CA MET A 267 -2.56 -31.34 -24.17
C MET A 267 -1.04 -31.41 -24.15
N THR A 268 -0.43 -30.45 -24.85
CA THR A 268 1.01 -30.22 -24.84
C THR A 268 1.27 -28.76 -24.48
N VAL A 269 2.15 -28.52 -23.51
CA VAL A 269 2.71 -27.20 -23.20
C VAL A 269 3.78 -26.88 -24.24
N THR A 270 3.51 -25.86 -25.04
CA THR A 270 4.38 -25.43 -26.15
C THR A 270 5.46 -24.48 -25.66
N ASP A 271 5.16 -23.63 -24.70
CA ASP A 271 6.06 -22.57 -24.24
C ASP A 271 5.63 -22.03 -22.87
N PHE A 272 6.59 -21.46 -22.13
CA PHE A 272 6.36 -20.78 -20.86
C PHE A 272 6.45 -19.27 -21.09
N VAL A 273 5.30 -18.64 -21.36
CA VAL A 273 5.17 -17.23 -21.76
C VAL A 273 5.59 -16.27 -20.65
N ASP A 274 5.23 -16.60 -19.40
CA ASP A 274 5.59 -15.79 -18.24
C ASP A 274 5.65 -16.64 -16.97
N ILE A 275 6.45 -16.18 -16.03
CA ILE A 275 6.55 -16.75 -14.69
C ILE A 275 6.15 -15.68 -13.71
N GLU A 276 5.36 -16.03 -12.71
CA GLU A 276 4.96 -15.14 -11.63
C GLU A 276 4.28 -13.85 -12.15
N GLU A 277 3.43 -13.97 -13.17
CA GLU A 277 2.83 -12.82 -13.86
C GLU A 277 1.93 -12.02 -12.91
N ASN A 278 2.33 -10.79 -12.61
CA ASN A 278 1.51 -9.85 -11.85
C ASN A 278 0.41 -9.26 -12.74
N ILE A 279 -0.87 -9.44 -12.36
CA ILE A 279 -2.02 -8.85 -13.05
C ILE A 279 -2.79 -7.92 -12.11
N TRP A 280 -2.95 -6.67 -12.52
CA TRP A 280 -3.93 -5.75 -11.95
C TRP A 280 -5.08 -5.60 -12.95
N CYS A 281 -6.30 -5.89 -12.51
CA CYS A 281 -7.49 -5.85 -13.36
C CYS A 281 -8.56 -4.95 -12.74
N PRO A 282 -8.53 -3.63 -13.03
CA PRO A 282 -9.52 -2.68 -12.52
C PRO A 282 -10.92 -2.85 -13.11
N ARG A 283 -11.08 -3.64 -14.17
CA ARG A 283 -12.40 -4.02 -14.71
C ARG A 283 -13.15 -4.89 -13.70
N PHE A 284 -12.51 -5.93 -13.20
CA PHE A 284 -13.11 -6.85 -12.23
C PHE A 284 -12.76 -6.54 -10.76
N GLY A 285 -11.98 -5.48 -10.52
CA GLY A 285 -11.49 -5.15 -9.19
C GLY A 285 -10.66 -6.28 -8.57
N LEU A 286 -9.85 -6.92 -9.42
CA LEU A 286 -9.03 -8.08 -9.08
C LEU A 286 -7.55 -7.75 -9.19
N LYS A 287 -6.75 -8.42 -8.36
CA LYS A 287 -5.31 -8.56 -8.57
C LYS A 287 -4.89 -10.00 -8.36
N GLY A 288 -3.79 -10.39 -8.98
CA GLY A 288 -3.27 -11.74 -8.85
C GLY A 288 -1.83 -11.83 -9.32
N LYS A 289 -1.21 -12.96 -8.96
CA LYS A 289 0.11 -13.35 -9.42
C LYS A 289 -0.02 -14.77 -9.95
N ILE A 290 -0.06 -14.94 -11.26
CA ILE A 290 -0.18 -16.27 -11.88
C ILE A 290 1.19 -16.94 -11.78
N ASP A 291 1.27 -18.14 -11.19
CA ASP A 291 2.54 -18.83 -11.01
C ASP A 291 3.27 -19.05 -12.34
N VAL A 292 2.56 -19.57 -13.34
CA VAL A 292 3.08 -19.80 -14.68
C VAL A 292 2.00 -19.51 -15.72
N THR A 293 2.32 -18.68 -16.71
CA THR A 293 1.49 -18.46 -17.89
C THR A 293 2.10 -19.24 -19.04
N ALA A 294 1.36 -20.21 -19.61
CA ALA A 294 1.89 -21.16 -20.58
C ALA A 294 1.11 -21.14 -21.90
N GLY A 295 1.82 -21.26 -23.02
CA GLY A 295 1.25 -21.66 -24.29
C GLY A 295 0.91 -23.15 -24.24
N VAL A 296 -0.31 -23.51 -24.63
CA VAL A 296 -0.76 -24.90 -24.70
C VAL A 296 -1.41 -25.18 -26.05
N ARG A 297 -1.14 -26.39 -26.56
CA ARG A 297 -1.78 -26.96 -27.73
C ARG A 297 -2.69 -28.10 -27.29
N ILE A 298 -3.98 -27.97 -27.59
CA ILE A 298 -5.01 -28.94 -27.25
C ILE A 298 -5.39 -29.73 -28.51
N HIS A 299 -5.17 -31.03 -28.46
CA HIS A 299 -5.48 -31.99 -29.52
C HIS A 299 -6.78 -32.73 -29.22
N ARG A 300 -7.67 -32.80 -30.20
CA ARG A 300 -8.91 -33.58 -30.12
C ARG A 300 -9.04 -34.45 -31.34
N ARG A 301 -9.64 -35.64 -31.16
CA ARG A 301 -9.85 -36.58 -32.25
C ARG A 301 -10.70 -35.93 -33.35
N GLY A 302 -10.21 -35.93 -34.58
CA GLY A 302 -10.95 -35.41 -35.74
C GLY A 302 -11.06 -33.87 -35.84
N ARG A 303 -10.39 -33.11 -34.97
CA ARG A 303 -10.35 -31.63 -35.04
C ARG A 303 -8.92 -31.13 -35.19
N ARG A 304 -8.78 -29.91 -35.75
CA ARG A 304 -7.48 -29.22 -35.78
C ARG A 304 -7.04 -28.89 -34.36
N PRO A 305 -5.73 -29.00 -34.03
CA PRO A 305 -5.22 -28.58 -32.73
C PRO A 305 -5.53 -27.10 -32.49
N THR A 306 -5.86 -26.77 -31.25
CA THR A 306 -6.13 -25.38 -30.84
C THR A 306 -5.03 -24.90 -29.92
N GLU A 307 -4.51 -23.70 -30.17
CA GLU A 307 -3.48 -23.08 -29.35
C GLU A 307 -4.10 -22.02 -28.45
N ARG A 308 -3.69 -21.99 -27.19
CA ARG A 308 -4.20 -21.07 -26.16
C ARG A 308 -3.06 -20.68 -25.22
N ILE A 309 -3.13 -19.47 -24.67
CA ILE A 309 -2.28 -19.02 -23.57
C ILE A 309 -3.09 -19.14 -22.29
N VAL A 310 -2.69 -19.98 -21.35
CA VAL A 310 -3.48 -20.36 -20.17
C VAL A 310 -2.71 -20.15 -18.86
N PRO A 311 -3.40 -19.86 -17.75
CA PRO A 311 -2.79 -19.86 -16.43
C PRO A 311 -2.60 -21.29 -15.91
N LEU A 312 -1.41 -21.57 -15.39
CA LEU A 312 -1.11 -22.75 -14.59
C LEU A 312 -0.88 -22.31 -13.14
N GLU A 313 -1.65 -22.86 -12.22
CA GLU A 313 -1.51 -22.63 -10.78
C GLU A 313 -0.82 -23.85 -10.16
N LEU A 314 0.28 -23.61 -9.45
CA LEU A 314 1.07 -24.66 -8.84
C LEU A 314 0.60 -24.86 -7.39
N LYS A 315 0.51 -26.12 -6.96
CA LYS A 315 0.12 -26.48 -5.59
C LYS A 315 1.05 -27.51 -5.00
N THR A 316 1.54 -27.22 -3.79
CA THR A 316 2.29 -28.16 -2.96
C THR A 316 1.41 -28.82 -1.91
N GLY A 317 1.83 -29.99 -1.40
CA GLY A 317 1.09 -30.74 -0.41
C GLY A 317 -0.04 -31.60 -1.00
N LYS A 318 -1.19 -31.65 -0.32
CA LYS A 318 -2.28 -32.60 -0.64
C LYS A 318 -2.97 -32.25 -1.95
N GLU A 319 -3.11 -33.27 -2.82
CA GLU A 319 -3.95 -33.22 -4.01
C GLU A 319 -5.44 -33.20 -3.66
N SER A 320 -5.97 -31.99 -3.41
CA SER A 320 -7.35 -31.79 -2.92
C SER A 320 -8.38 -31.52 -4.00
N ASN A 321 -7.95 -30.99 -5.16
CA ASN A 321 -8.78 -30.33 -6.18
C ASN A 321 -9.92 -29.49 -5.58
N SER A 322 -9.62 -28.74 -4.52
CA SER A 322 -10.65 -28.08 -3.72
C SER A 322 -11.31 -26.91 -4.45
N ILE A 323 -12.50 -26.51 -3.98
CA ILE A 323 -13.23 -25.37 -4.54
C ILE A 323 -12.37 -24.10 -4.50
N GLU A 324 -11.57 -23.89 -3.45
CA GLU A 324 -10.68 -22.73 -3.34
C GLU A 324 -9.59 -22.74 -4.40
N HIS A 325 -8.94 -23.89 -4.61
CA HIS A 325 -7.90 -24.03 -5.63
C HIS A 325 -8.47 -23.79 -7.04
N ARG A 326 -9.63 -24.38 -7.33
CA ARG A 326 -10.33 -24.18 -8.61
C ARG A 326 -10.75 -22.72 -8.80
N SER A 327 -11.25 -22.09 -7.74
CA SER A 327 -11.69 -20.68 -7.76
C SER A 327 -10.55 -19.72 -8.07
N GLN A 328 -9.35 -19.98 -7.55
CA GLN A 328 -8.16 -19.19 -7.89
C GLN A 328 -7.87 -19.25 -9.39
N VAL A 329 -7.87 -20.46 -9.98
CA VAL A 329 -7.66 -20.63 -11.42
C VAL A 329 -8.74 -19.94 -12.24
N ILE A 330 -10.01 -20.05 -11.84
CA ILE A 330 -11.11 -19.37 -12.54
C ILE A 330 -10.92 -17.84 -12.50
N LEU A 331 -10.51 -17.28 -11.37
CA LEU A 331 -10.18 -15.86 -11.24
C LEU A 331 -8.97 -15.47 -12.11
N TYR A 332 -7.95 -16.33 -12.24
CA TYR A 332 -6.85 -16.11 -13.18
C TYR A 332 -7.30 -16.14 -14.64
N THR A 333 -8.26 -16.98 -15.02
CA THR A 333 -8.84 -16.93 -16.38
C THR A 333 -9.53 -15.60 -16.64
N LEU A 334 -10.29 -15.09 -15.66
CA LEU A 334 -10.98 -13.81 -15.75
C LEU A 334 -9.99 -12.64 -15.84
N MET A 335 -8.96 -12.63 -15.01
CA MET A 335 -7.87 -11.63 -15.08
C MET A 335 -7.10 -11.72 -16.40
N SER A 336 -6.84 -12.93 -16.90
CA SER A 336 -6.17 -13.13 -18.20
C SER A 336 -7.03 -12.57 -19.34
N SER A 337 -8.35 -12.77 -19.32
CA SER A 337 -9.26 -12.23 -20.34
C SER A 337 -9.24 -10.70 -20.46
N ALA A 338 -8.75 -10.00 -19.44
CA ALA A 338 -8.58 -8.55 -19.48
C ALA A 338 -7.28 -8.11 -20.18
N ARG A 339 -6.29 -9.00 -20.32
CA ARG A 339 -4.99 -8.72 -20.97
C ARG A 339 -4.81 -9.38 -22.33
N ARG A 340 -5.50 -10.50 -22.57
CA ARG A 340 -5.37 -11.34 -23.76
C ARG A 340 -6.71 -12.00 -24.08
N CYS A 341 -6.76 -12.77 -25.17
CA CYS A 341 -7.94 -13.57 -25.51
C CYS A 341 -8.32 -14.47 -24.31
N ASP A 342 -9.63 -14.62 -24.05
CA ASP A 342 -10.13 -15.42 -22.93
C ASP A 342 -9.56 -16.85 -23.04
N PRO A 343 -8.80 -17.32 -22.03
CA PRO A 343 -8.27 -18.67 -22.05
C PRO A 343 -9.36 -19.73 -21.86
N GLU A 344 -10.54 -19.35 -21.34
CA GLU A 344 -11.70 -20.20 -21.02
C GLU A 344 -11.45 -21.27 -19.94
N ALA A 345 -10.22 -21.75 -19.82
CA ALA A 345 -9.76 -22.67 -18.80
C ALA A 345 -8.34 -22.34 -18.35
N GLY A 346 -8.00 -22.82 -17.16
CA GLY A 346 -6.62 -22.92 -16.68
C GLY A 346 -6.39 -24.31 -16.09
N PHE A 347 -5.21 -24.52 -15.52
CA PHE A 347 -4.84 -25.82 -14.97
C PHE A 347 -4.27 -25.71 -13.57
N LEU A 348 -4.64 -26.66 -12.71
CA LEU A 348 -4.01 -26.90 -11.42
C LEU A 348 -2.94 -27.98 -11.58
N VAL A 349 -1.72 -27.69 -11.15
CA VAL A 349 -0.61 -28.65 -11.15
C VAL A 349 -0.25 -28.97 -9.70
N TYR A 350 -0.44 -30.23 -9.29
CA TYR A 350 -0.01 -30.69 -7.97
C TYR A 350 1.41 -31.21 -8.05
N LEU A 351 2.35 -30.44 -7.53
CA LEU A 351 3.78 -30.71 -7.68
C LEU A 351 4.22 -32.00 -6.98
N LYS A 352 3.53 -32.42 -5.91
CA LYS A 352 3.87 -33.65 -5.18
C LYS A 352 3.54 -34.93 -5.95
N THR A 353 2.52 -34.90 -6.81
CA THR A 353 2.05 -36.08 -7.55
C THR A 353 2.30 -35.96 -9.05
N GLY A 354 2.65 -34.77 -9.55
CA GLY A 354 2.74 -34.48 -10.98
C GLY A 354 1.38 -34.53 -11.69
N SER A 355 0.27 -34.44 -10.94
CA SER A 355 -1.06 -34.45 -11.53
C SER A 355 -1.46 -33.07 -12.05
N LEU A 356 -2.25 -33.07 -13.13
CA LEU A 356 -2.72 -31.87 -13.80
C LEU A 356 -4.24 -31.94 -13.95
N HIS A 357 -4.94 -30.94 -13.42
CA HIS A 357 -6.39 -30.87 -13.41
C HIS A 357 -6.88 -29.68 -14.23
N PRO A 358 -7.69 -29.88 -15.28
CA PRO A 358 -8.33 -28.79 -16.00
C PRO A 358 -9.39 -28.10 -15.14
N VAL A 359 -9.41 -26.77 -15.19
CA VAL A 359 -10.40 -25.93 -14.51
C VAL A 359 -11.01 -24.97 -15.52
N VAL A 360 -12.27 -25.22 -15.89
CA VAL A 360 -13.02 -24.39 -16.84
C VAL A 360 -13.67 -23.23 -16.10
N GLY A 361 -13.42 -22.00 -16.58
CA GLY A 361 -14.03 -20.78 -16.05
C GLY A 361 -15.34 -20.47 -16.77
N ASN A 362 -16.41 -21.20 -16.47
CA ASN A 362 -17.72 -20.90 -17.05
C ASN A 362 -18.33 -19.60 -16.46
N HIS A 363 -19.38 -19.08 -17.10
CA HIS A 363 -20.01 -17.83 -16.67
C HIS A 363 -20.57 -17.91 -15.25
N MET A 364 -21.22 -19.01 -14.87
CA MET A 364 -21.82 -19.20 -13.55
C MET A 364 -20.78 -19.13 -12.42
N ASP A 365 -19.64 -19.83 -12.58
CA ASP A 365 -18.58 -19.81 -11.58
C ASP A 365 -17.94 -18.42 -11.48
N ARG A 366 -17.70 -17.75 -12.62
CA ARG A 366 -17.20 -16.36 -12.64
C ARG A 366 -18.19 -15.42 -11.94
N ARG A 367 -19.48 -15.57 -12.20
CA ARG A 367 -20.57 -14.79 -11.61
C ARG A 367 -20.59 -14.92 -10.09
N GLU A 368 -20.58 -16.14 -9.57
CA GLU A 368 -20.59 -16.35 -8.11
C GLU A 368 -19.31 -15.83 -7.44
N LEU A 369 -18.15 -15.99 -8.08
CA LEU A 369 -16.89 -15.45 -7.56
C LEU A 369 -16.85 -13.92 -7.57
N VAL A 370 -17.42 -13.26 -8.59
CA VAL A 370 -17.57 -11.79 -8.63
C VAL A 370 -18.55 -11.32 -7.55
N LYS A 371 -19.64 -12.04 -7.28
CA LYS A 371 -20.55 -11.73 -6.16
C LYS A 371 -19.85 -11.82 -4.81
N ILE A 372 -19.09 -12.88 -4.56
CA ILE A 372 -18.27 -13.01 -3.34
C ILE A 372 -17.27 -11.86 -3.24
N ARG A 373 -16.62 -11.49 -4.35
CA ARG A 373 -15.70 -10.36 -4.43
C ARG A 373 -16.41 -9.03 -4.10
N ASN A 374 -17.64 -8.82 -4.55
CA ASN A 374 -18.41 -7.61 -4.23
C ASN A 374 -18.76 -7.54 -2.75
N SER A 375 -19.19 -8.65 -2.14
CA SER A 375 -19.44 -8.69 -0.70
C SER A 375 -18.18 -8.40 0.10
N LEU A 376 -17.04 -8.98 -0.30
CA LEU A 376 -15.76 -8.69 0.33
C LEU A 376 -15.34 -7.22 0.18
N ALA A 377 -15.50 -6.66 -1.03
CA ALA A 377 -15.22 -5.25 -1.31
C ALA A 377 -16.09 -4.31 -0.49
N HIS A 378 -17.38 -4.63 -0.34
CA HIS A 378 -18.31 -3.87 0.50
C HIS A 378 -17.83 -3.81 1.95
N HIS A 379 -17.46 -4.95 2.55
CA HIS A 379 -16.99 -4.96 3.95
C HIS A 379 -15.65 -4.25 4.16
N ILE A 380 -14.75 -4.31 3.17
CA ILE A 380 -13.46 -3.59 3.25
C ILE A 380 -13.67 -2.09 3.05
N GLY A 381 -14.46 -1.69 2.05
CA GLY A 381 -14.73 -0.29 1.71
C GLY A 381 -15.57 0.43 2.77
N ASN A 382 -16.52 -0.27 3.40
CA ASN A 382 -17.39 0.25 4.44
C ASN A 382 -16.92 -0.16 5.84
N SER A 383 -15.61 -0.08 6.09
CA SER A 383 -14.98 -0.44 7.37
C SER A 383 -15.24 0.58 8.50
N LEU A 384 -15.89 1.70 8.20
CA LEU A 384 -16.23 2.77 9.16
C LEU A 384 -17.73 3.07 9.16
N VAL A 385 -18.27 3.30 10.36
CA VAL A 385 -19.64 3.77 10.58
C VAL A 385 -19.63 5.09 11.34
N LYS A 386 -20.65 5.93 11.13
CA LYS A 386 -20.85 7.14 11.94
C LYS A 386 -21.99 6.93 12.92
N VAL A 387 -21.68 7.02 14.21
CA VAL A 387 -22.65 6.95 15.31
C VAL A 387 -22.56 8.27 16.06
N ASP A 388 -23.67 8.99 16.19
CA ASP A 388 -23.75 10.32 16.82
C ASP A 388 -22.70 11.32 16.30
N GLY A 389 -22.42 11.27 15.00
CA GLY A 389 -21.44 12.14 14.33
C GLY A 389 -19.98 11.74 14.53
N ARG A 390 -19.67 10.72 15.35
CA ARG A 390 -18.31 10.19 15.56
C ARG A 390 -18.07 8.97 14.68
N SER A 391 -16.86 8.89 14.11
CA SER A 391 -16.45 7.72 13.31
C SER A 391 -16.05 6.57 14.23
N GLN A 392 -16.53 5.37 13.93
CA GLN A 392 -16.20 4.13 14.64
C GLN A 392 -15.95 3.01 13.63
N MET A 393 -15.27 1.96 14.06
CA MET A 393 -15.06 0.77 13.23
C MET A 393 -16.40 0.05 12.98
N ALA A 394 -16.64 -0.37 11.75
CA ALA A 394 -17.83 -1.13 11.38
C ALA A 394 -17.76 -2.57 11.93
N PRO A 395 -18.90 -3.21 12.24
CA PRO A 395 -18.90 -4.65 12.51
C PRO A 395 -18.45 -5.43 11.27
N LEU A 396 -17.69 -6.49 11.47
CA LEU A 396 -17.30 -7.42 10.41
C LEU A 396 -18.43 -8.42 10.14
N PRO A 397 -18.37 -9.20 9.04
CA PRO A 397 -19.29 -10.32 8.82
C PRO A 397 -19.38 -11.23 10.04
N ALA A 398 -20.56 -11.81 10.25
CA ALA A 398 -20.83 -12.69 11.38
C ALA A 398 -19.81 -13.83 11.47
N ILE A 399 -19.54 -14.28 12.70
CA ILE A 399 -18.67 -15.43 12.93
C ILE A 399 -19.39 -16.69 12.42
N GLU A 400 -18.70 -17.47 11.60
CA GLU A 400 -19.22 -18.72 11.05
C GLU A 400 -19.49 -19.77 12.14
N SER A 401 -20.57 -20.54 11.96
CA SER A 401 -20.94 -21.62 12.88
C SER A 401 -20.10 -22.91 12.67
N ASP A 402 -19.41 -23.03 11.54
CA ASP A 402 -18.56 -24.17 11.22
C ASP A 402 -17.29 -24.21 12.11
N LYS A 403 -17.32 -25.09 13.11
CA LYS A 403 -16.23 -25.32 14.04
C LYS A 403 -14.94 -25.82 13.37
N GLN A 404 -15.04 -26.61 12.29
CA GLN A 404 -13.86 -27.12 11.59
C GLN A 404 -13.18 -26.01 10.80
N ALA A 405 -13.95 -25.17 10.10
CA ALA A 405 -13.41 -23.99 9.43
C ALA A 405 -12.71 -23.05 10.41
N CYS A 406 -13.31 -22.82 11.59
CA CYS A 406 -12.73 -21.97 12.64
C CYS A 406 -11.48 -22.57 13.30
N LYS A 407 -11.42 -23.90 13.47
CA LYS A 407 -10.28 -24.59 14.11
C LYS A 407 -8.98 -24.35 13.37
N TYR A 408 -9.02 -24.37 12.03
CA TYR A 408 -7.85 -24.21 11.16
C TYR A 408 -7.78 -22.81 10.53
N CYS A 409 -8.51 -21.82 11.07
CA CYS A 409 -8.51 -20.46 10.55
C CYS A 409 -7.23 -19.72 10.97
N PRO A 410 -6.40 -19.22 10.03
CA PRO A 410 -5.20 -18.45 10.38
C PRO A 410 -5.55 -17.12 11.07
N GLN A 411 -6.72 -16.55 10.76
CA GLN A 411 -7.19 -15.29 11.31
C GLN A 411 -7.97 -15.44 12.64
N LYS A 412 -7.92 -16.63 13.28
CA LYS A 412 -8.70 -16.92 14.52
C LYS A 412 -8.43 -15.90 15.63
N ARG A 413 -7.17 -15.47 15.79
CA ARG A 413 -6.77 -14.47 16.79
C ARG A 413 -7.40 -13.11 16.52
N ASN A 414 -7.17 -12.57 15.33
CA ASN A 414 -7.69 -11.26 14.92
C ASN A 414 -9.23 -11.26 14.94
N CYS A 415 -9.86 -12.37 14.55
CA CYS A 415 -11.30 -12.57 14.65
C CYS A 415 -11.81 -12.41 16.09
N ALA A 416 -11.13 -13.04 17.06
CA ALA A 416 -11.51 -12.97 18.47
C ALA A 416 -11.25 -11.58 19.07
N VAL A 417 -10.08 -10.98 18.78
CA VAL A 417 -9.72 -9.64 19.26
C VAL A 417 -10.69 -8.59 18.71
N TYR A 418 -10.98 -8.60 17.41
CA TYR A 418 -11.92 -7.66 16.79
C TYR A 418 -13.33 -7.79 17.39
N ASN A 419 -13.83 -9.02 17.51
CA ASN A 419 -15.14 -9.28 18.13
C ASN A 419 -15.20 -8.75 19.57
N ARG A 420 -14.10 -8.86 20.33
CA ARG A 420 -14.08 -8.39 21.72
C ARG A 420 -13.85 -6.88 21.87
N ALA A 421 -13.03 -6.28 21.01
CA ALA A 421 -12.60 -4.88 21.12
C ALA A 421 -13.53 -3.89 20.38
N VAL A 422 -14.21 -4.35 19.32
CA VAL A 422 -15.03 -3.48 18.45
C VAL A 422 -16.50 -3.87 18.50
N GLU A 423 -16.84 -5.16 18.38
CA GLU A 423 -18.23 -5.60 18.19
C GLU A 423 -19.00 -5.84 19.51
N ARG A 424 -18.30 -5.98 20.63
CA ARG A 424 -18.90 -6.22 21.96
C ARG A 424 -18.52 -5.12 22.93
N ASP A 425 -19.45 -4.80 23.83
CA ASP A 425 -19.24 -3.80 24.86
C ASP A 425 -18.09 -4.22 25.81
N PRO A 426 -17.01 -3.40 25.94
CA PRO A 426 -15.88 -3.70 26.80
C PRO A 426 -16.21 -3.41 28.28
N HIS A 427 -17.27 -4.01 28.82
CA HIS A 427 -17.68 -3.81 30.22
C HIS A 427 -16.80 -4.50 31.28
N LEU A 428 -15.58 -4.93 30.91
CA LEU A 428 -14.57 -5.43 31.84
C LEU A 428 -13.21 -4.87 31.39
N SER A 429 -12.68 -3.94 32.19
CA SER A 429 -11.37 -3.30 32.14
C SER A 429 -10.32 -4.01 31.25
N HIS A 430 -9.93 -3.40 30.12
CA HIS A 430 -8.66 -3.75 29.48
C HIS A 430 -8.18 -2.58 28.62
N VAL A 431 -7.31 -1.73 29.19
CA VAL A 431 -6.65 -0.60 28.49
C VAL A 431 -6.10 -1.05 27.12
N HIS A 432 -5.66 -2.30 27.02
CA HIS A 432 -5.16 -2.90 25.78
C HIS A 432 -6.22 -3.05 24.67
N LEU A 433 -7.46 -3.39 25.00
CA LEU A 433 -8.54 -3.54 24.00
C LEU A 433 -8.99 -2.16 23.48
N GLN A 434 -9.05 -1.17 24.37
CA GLN A 434 -9.32 0.21 23.97
C GLN A 434 -8.19 0.75 23.09
N TYR A 435 -6.92 0.57 23.49
CA TYR A 435 -5.76 0.93 22.68
C TYR A 435 -5.80 0.27 21.30
N PHE A 436 -6.15 -1.03 21.24
CA PHE A 436 -6.33 -1.74 19.97
C PHE A 436 -7.39 -1.08 19.09
N SER A 437 -8.58 -0.83 19.64
CA SER A 437 -9.70 -0.22 18.91
C SER A 437 -9.35 1.18 18.40
N ASP A 438 -8.75 2.03 19.25
CA ASP A 438 -8.38 3.40 18.91
C ASP A 438 -7.32 3.44 17.80
N TRP A 439 -6.25 2.64 17.91
CA TRP A 439 -5.21 2.60 16.88
C TRP A 439 -5.70 1.97 15.58
N LEU A 440 -6.58 0.97 15.64
CA LEU A 440 -7.22 0.40 14.47
C LEU A 440 -8.05 1.46 13.74
N LEU A 441 -8.84 2.25 14.47
CA LEU A 441 -9.63 3.34 13.92
C LEU A 441 -8.74 4.44 13.29
N LEU A 442 -7.70 4.89 14.00
CA LEU A 442 -6.77 5.92 13.51
C LEU A 442 -6.05 5.46 12.24
N CYS A 443 -5.58 4.22 12.21
CA CYS A 443 -4.93 3.67 11.02
C CYS A 443 -5.93 3.59 9.85
N THR A 444 -7.18 3.20 10.10
CA THR A 444 -8.20 3.09 9.06
C THR A 444 -8.58 4.47 8.49
N LEU A 445 -8.71 5.48 9.35
CA LEU A 445 -8.99 6.87 8.95
C LEU A 445 -7.84 7.47 8.12
N GLU A 446 -6.59 7.22 8.53
CA GLU A 446 -5.42 7.68 7.77
C GLU A 446 -5.34 6.98 6.41
N ALA A 447 -5.54 5.66 6.35
CA ALA A 447 -5.56 4.90 5.10
C ALA A 447 -6.63 5.43 4.12
N LEU A 448 -7.84 5.69 4.60
CA LEU A 448 -8.92 6.27 3.80
C LEU A 448 -8.57 7.68 3.29
N THR A 449 -7.93 8.49 4.15
CA THR A 449 -7.49 9.84 3.78
C THR A 449 -6.40 9.80 2.70
N MET A 450 -5.48 8.85 2.78
CA MET A 450 -4.46 8.62 1.75
C MET A 450 -5.10 8.21 0.43
N GLU A 451 -6.04 7.26 0.42
CA GLU A 451 -6.74 6.83 -0.80
C GLU A 451 -7.54 7.96 -1.47
N ASN A 452 -8.10 8.88 -0.67
CA ASN A 452 -8.84 10.05 -1.16
C ASN A 452 -7.95 11.13 -1.79
N LYS A 453 -6.67 11.23 -1.40
CA LYS A 453 -5.74 12.25 -1.91
C LYS A 453 -5.10 11.91 -3.27
N GLY A 454 -5.29 10.68 -3.75
CA GLY A 454 -4.64 10.18 -4.95
C GLY A 454 -4.14 8.77 -4.68
N GLY A 455 -4.67 7.80 -5.41
CA GLY A 455 -4.34 6.39 -5.26
C GLY A 455 -4.06 5.75 -6.60
N ARG A 456 -3.80 4.44 -6.58
CA ARG A 456 -3.48 3.66 -7.80
C ARG A 456 -4.51 3.80 -8.92
N ARG A 457 -5.77 4.13 -8.59
CA ARG A 457 -6.82 4.44 -9.56
C ARG A 457 -6.44 5.48 -10.63
N ASN A 458 -5.58 6.43 -10.28
CA ASN A 458 -5.13 7.44 -11.24
C ASN A 458 -4.31 6.84 -12.39
N ILE A 459 -3.64 5.69 -12.17
CA ILE A 459 -2.82 5.02 -13.19
C ILE A 459 -3.70 4.56 -14.38
N TRP A 460 -4.92 4.09 -14.12
CA TRP A 460 -5.82 3.56 -15.14
C TRP A 460 -7.03 4.43 -15.47
N LEU A 461 -7.32 5.47 -14.67
CA LEU A 461 -8.40 6.42 -14.96
C LEU A 461 -7.91 7.75 -15.55
N GLN A 462 -6.60 8.03 -15.53
CA GLN A 462 -6.01 9.24 -16.11
C GLN A 462 -4.97 8.90 -17.17
N THR A 463 -4.93 9.73 -18.21
CA THR A 463 -3.91 9.64 -19.26
C THR A 463 -2.52 9.98 -18.70
N ALA A 464 -1.47 9.44 -19.32
CA ALA A 464 -0.09 9.74 -18.90
C ALA A 464 0.19 11.26 -18.93
N GLN A 465 -0.31 11.97 -19.94
CA GLN A 465 -0.17 13.43 -20.07
C GLN A 465 -0.80 14.21 -18.91
N GLN A 466 -1.98 13.79 -18.43
CA GLN A 466 -2.62 14.42 -17.26
C GLN A 466 -1.79 14.20 -16.00
N ARG A 467 -1.24 13.00 -15.81
CA ARG A 467 -0.43 12.66 -14.64
C ARG A 467 0.97 13.26 -14.66
N GLU A 468 1.56 13.44 -15.84
CA GLU A 468 2.80 14.19 -16.00
C GLU A 468 2.64 15.63 -15.54
N LYS A 469 1.54 16.29 -15.93
CA LYS A 469 1.22 17.65 -15.46
C LYS A 469 1.06 17.75 -13.94
N SER A 470 0.57 16.69 -13.29
CA SER A 470 0.47 16.63 -11.83
C SER A 470 1.77 16.19 -11.15
N GLY A 471 2.82 15.84 -11.89
CA GLY A 471 4.12 15.41 -11.38
C GLY A 471 4.17 13.98 -10.83
N GLY A 472 3.19 13.12 -11.13
CA GLY A 472 3.11 11.75 -10.60
C GLY A 472 3.45 10.65 -11.61
N CYS A 473 3.83 11.01 -12.83
CA CYS A 473 4.08 10.08 -13.93
C CYS A 473 5.14 10.64 -14.89
N VAL A 474 5.80 9.74 -15.60
CA VAL A 474 6.59 10.00 -16.80
C VAL A 474 6.09 9.04 -17.90
N GLY A 475 5.50 9.58 -18.96
CA GLY A 475 5.01 8.85 -20.12
C GLY A 475 5.92 9.00 -21.35
N ASN A 476 5.50 8.36 -22.44
CA ASN A 476 6.19 8.30 -23.73
C ASN A 476 7.61 7.72 -23.64
N MET A 477 7.77 6.68 -22.82
CA MET A 477 9.06 6.06 -22.52
C MET A 477 9.25 4.79 -23.33
N GLN A 478 10.44 4.58 -23.87
CA GLN A 478 10.83 3.40 -24.61
C GLN A 478 11.95 2.69 -23.85
N LEU A 479 11.90 1.36 -23.82
CA LEU A 479 12.94 0.58 -23.18
C LEU A 479 14.22 0.65 -24.02
N ASP A 480 15.33 1.03 -23.37
CA ASP A 480 16.66 0.92 -23.94
C ASP A 480 17.16 -0.53 -23.84
N ARG A 481 17.97 -0.97 -24.81
CA ARG A 481 18.19 -2.41 -25.06
C ARG A 481 18.93 -3.13 -23.93
N ASP A 482 19.68 -2.42 -23.10
CA ASP A 482 20.51 -3.01 -22.06
C ASP A 482 19.71 -3.25 -20.77
N VAL A 483 19.25 -4.49 -20.58
CA VAL A 483 18.70 -4.98 -19.31
C VAL A 483 19.77 -5.78 -18.58
N SER A 484 20.19 -5.33 -17.40
CA SER A 484 21.17 -6.05 -16.57
C SER A 484 20.51 -6.66 -15.33
N VAL A 485 20.79 -7.92 -15.04
CA VAL A 485 20.34 -8.60 -13.81
C VAL A 485 21.16 -8.08 -12.63
N LEU A 486 20.50 -7.53 -11.61
CA LEU A 486 21.15 -7.04 -10.40
C LEU A 486 21.24 -8.13 -9.33
N SER A 487 20.14 -8.86 -9.16
CA SER A 487 20.02 -10.03 -8.27
C SER A 487 18.88 -10.91 -8.76
N ASP A 488 18.71 -12.10 -8.15
CA ASP A 488 17.60 -13.00 -8.49
C ASP A 488 16.26 -12.26 -8.35
N GLY A 489 15.49 -12.19 -9.44
CA GLY A 489 14.22 -11.46 -9.52
C GLY A 489 14.30 -9.92 -9.59
N VAL A 490 15.49 -9.31 -9.69
CA VAL A 490 15.64 -7.84 -9.78
C VAL A 490 16.49 -7.44 -10.98
N TYR A 491 15.92 -6.58 -11.82
CA TYR A 491 16.43 -6.24 -13.14
C TYR A 491 16.57 -4.73 -13.30
N LYS A 492 17.75 -4.25 -13.70
CA LYS A 492 17.98 -2.85 -14.07
C LYS A 492 17.45 -2.61 -15.48
N HIS A 493 16.58 -1.62 -15.63
CA HIS A 493 16.05 -1.18 -16.91
C HIS A 493 16.31 0.31 -17.08
N SER A 494 16.69 0.69 -18.30
CA SER A 494 16.87 2.08 -18.69
C SER A 494 15.77 2.45 -19.68
N PHE A 495 15.12 3.58 -19.45
CA PHE A 495 14.05 4.07 -20.31
C PHE A 495 14.42 5.43 -20.88
N VAL A 496 14.21 5.61 -22.17
CA VAL A 496 14.47 6.86 -22.89
C VAL A 496 13.17 7.38 -23.48
N ARG A 497 12.96 8.70 -23.43
CA ARG A 497 11.78 9.31 -24.02
C ARG A 497 11.84 9.24 -25.55
N LYS A 498 10.77 8.74 -26.18
CA LYS A 498 10.73 8.51 -27.64
C LYS A 498 10.89 9.81 -28.44
N GLU A 499 10.24 10.89 -28.01
CA GLU A 499 10.29 12.22 -28.64
C GLU A 499 10.10 13.34 -27.59
N GLY A 500 10.91 14.41 -27.69
CA GLY A 500 10.76 15.67 -26.93
C GLY A 500 11.89 15.96 -25.92
N ASN A 501 12.53 17.14 -26.04
CA ASN A 501 13.58 17.66 -25.14
C ASN A 501 13.03 18.24 -23.81
N GLN A 502 11.93 17.69 -23.29
CA GLN A 502 11.40 18.14 -22.00
C GLN A 502 12.14 17.42 -20.86
N THR A 503 12.67 18.19 -19.91
CA THR A 503 13.20 17.66 -18.66
C THR A 503 12.16 16.78 -17.98
N LEU A 504 12.58 15.59 -17.56
CA LEU A 504 11.77 14.71 -16.73
C LEU A 504 11.44 15.42 -15.41
N THR A 505 10.15 15.68 -15.18
CA THR A 505 9.65 16.31 -13.95
C THR A 505 8.70 15.37 -13.23
N GLY A 506 8.80 15.29 -11.90
CA GLY A 506 7.82 14.61 -11.06
C GLY A 506 8.43 13.51 -10.19
N LEU A 507 9.14 12.56 -10.81
CA LEU A 507 9.81 11.47 -10.09
C LEU A 507 11.19 11.90 -9.59
N ILE A 508 11.61 11.36 -8.45
CA ILE A 508 12.96 11.50 -7.89
C ILE A 508 13.61 10.13 -7.64
N VAL A 509 14.94 10.12 -7.54
CA VAL A 509 15.68 8.91 -7.15
C VAL A 509 15.20 8.41 -5.79
N GLY A 510 14.90 7.11 -5.71
CA GLY A 510 14.33 6.45 -4.54
C GLY A 510 12.81 6.32 -4.56
N ASP A 511 12.10 6.96 -5.49
CA ASP A 511 10.66 6.78 -5.62
C ASP A 511 10.31 5.36 -6.05
N ARG A 512 9.26 4.80 -5.43
CA ARG A 512 8.66 3.54 -5.87
C ARG A 512 7.73 3.80 -7.05
N ILE A 513 7.82 2.96 -8.07
CA ILE A 513 7.12 3.14 -9.34
C ILE A 513 6.39 1.87 -9.79
N VAL A 514 5.39 2.08 -10.65
CA VAL A 514 4.67 1.06 -11.42
C VAL A 514 4.90 1.34 -12.90
N VAL A 515 5.32 0.32 -13.65
CA VAL A 515 5.48 0.40 -15.11
C VAL A 515 4.25 -0.22 -15.77
N SER A 516 3.64 0.52 -16.68
CA SER A 516 2.51 0.07 -17.51
C SER A 516 2.78 0.44 -18.97
N ASP A 517 1.99 -0.10 -19.89
CA ASP A 517 1.94 0.46 -21.24
C ASP A 517 1.33 1.88 -21.22
N GLN A 518 1.67 2.69 -22.22
CA GLN A 518 1.27 4.09 -22.32
C GLN A 518 -0.26 4.29 -22.27
N ASP A 519 -1.00 3.39 -22.93
CA ASP A 519 -2.45 3.47 -23.08
C ASP A 519 -3.20 2.77 -21.93
N SER A 520 -2.48 2.26 -20.94
CA SER A 520 -3.02 1.55 -19.78
C SER A 520 -3.90 0.34 -20.14
N VAL A 521 -3.61 -0.34 -21.26
CA VAL A 521 -4.21 -1.64 -21.61
C VAL A 521 -3.57 -2.76 -20.77
N LEU A 522 -2.25 -2.67 -20.57
CA LEU A 522 -1.42 -3.55 -19.76
C LEU A 522 -0.92 -2.80 -18.52
N ILE A 523 -1.78 -2.77 -17.50
CA ILE A 523 -1.51 -2.06 -16.25
C ILE A 523 -0.66 -2.93 -15.32
N GLY A 524 0.38 -2.33 -14.73
CA GLY A 524 1.19 -2.97 -13.69
C GLY A 524 1.99 -4.17 -14.21
N LEU A 525 2.77 -3.94 -15.27
CA LEU A 525 3.67 -4.94 -15.85
C LEU A 525 4.84 -5.26 -14.91
N ALA A 526 5.37 -4.23 -14.25
CA ALA A 526 6.45 -4.34 -13.28
C ALA A 526 6.32 -3.28 -12.20
N THR A 527 6.90 -3.53 -11.03
CA THR A 527 7.08 -2.55 -9.96
C THR A 527 8.53 -2.46 -9.54
N GLY A 528 8.93 -1.31 -8.99
CA GLY A 528 10.32 -1.09 -8.70
C GLY A 528 10.66 0.28 -8.13
N TYR A 529 11.93 0.66 -8.19
CA TYR A 529 12.43 1.93 -7.68
C TYR A 529 13.27 2.68 -8.70
N VAL A 530 13.13 4.00 -8.74
CA VAL A 530 13.98 4.86 -9.57
C VAL A 530 15.39 4.90 -8.95
N THR A 531 16.39 4.55 -9.74
CA THR A 531 17.80 4.55 -9.29
C THR A 531 18.56 5.77 -9.80
N GLU A 532 18.28 6.20 -11.03
CA GLU A 532 18.96 7.33 -11.67
C GLU A 532 17.97 8.10 -12.56
N ILE A 533 18.14 9.41 -12.66
CA ILE A 533 17.34 10.27 -13.55
C ILE A 533 18.32 11.12 -14.37
N THR A 534 18.12 11.10 -15.68
CA THR A 534 18.84 11.94 -16.65
C THR A 534 17.87 12.93 -17.29
N ILE A 535 18.38 13.82 -18.15
CA ILE A 535 17.54 14.81 -18.82
C ILE A 535 16.56 14.15 -19.81
N SER A 536 16.97 13.05 -20.45
CA SER A 536 16.23 12.37 -21.54
C SER A 536 15.68 11.00 -21.16
N GLY A 537 15.94 10.52 -19.95
CA GLY A 537 15.62 9.16 -19.56
C GLY A 537 15.76 8.90 -18.07
N LEU A 538 15.28 7.74 -17.62
CA LEU A 538 15.40 7.31 -16.23
C LEU A 538 15.81 5.84 -16.19
N THR A 539 16.51 5.48 -15.12
CA THR A 539 16.91 4.12 -14.83
C THR A 539 16.20 3.65 -13.56
N CYS A 540 15.73 2.41 -13.57
CA CYS A 540 15.04 1.83 -12.42
C CYS A 540 15.40 0.35 -12.22
N SER A 541 15.32 -0.10 -10.97
CA SER A 541 15.33 -1.51 -10.62
C SER A 541 13.89 -2.03 -10.59
N LEU A 542 13.59 -3.08 -11.36
CA LEU A 542 12.26 -3.65 -11.51
C LEU A 542 12.23 -5.12 -11.08
N ASP A 543 11.06 -5.58 -10.63
CA ASP A 543 10.77 -6.97 -10.21
C ASP A 543 10.51 -7.94 -11.38
N LYS A 544 10.51 -7.44 -12.62
CA LYS A 544 10.30 -8.20 -13.84
C LYS A 544 11.23 -7.77 -14.95
N ASN A 545 11.63 -8.73 -15.78
CA ASN A 545 12.33 -8.47 -17.03
C ASN A 545 11.33 -8.09 -18.12
N LEU A 546 11.44 -6.87 -18.64
CA LEU A 546 10.58 -6.32 -19.68
C LEU A 546 11.17 -6.46 -21.09
N SER A 547 12.32 -7.12 -21.26
CA SER A 547 12.96 -7.34 -22.58
C SER A 547 12.11 -8.15 -23.57
N LYS A 548 11.11 -8.89 -23.07
CA LYS A 548 10.15 -9.65 -23.90
C LYS A 548 9.19 -8.76 -24.70
N PHE A 549 9.03 -7.50 -24.32
CA PHE A 549 8.19 -6.56 -25.05
C PHE A 549 8.95 -5.99 -26.26
N SER A 550 8.21 -5.74 -27.34
CA SER A 550 8.80 -5.22 -28.57
C SER A 550 9.46 -3.87 -28.33
N SER A 551 10.51 -3.54 -29.09
CA SER A 551 11.13 -2.21 -29.05
C SER A 551 10.11 -1.10 -29.33
N ASN A 552 9.04 -1.37 -30.07
CA ASN A 552 8.00 -0.37 -30.38
C ASN A 552 7.01 -0.11 -29.24
N THR A 553 7.05 -0.88 -28.15
CA THR A 553 6.16 -0.70 -27.01
C THR A 553 6.52 0.58 -26.28
N VAL A 554 5.53 1.45 -26.10
CA VAL A 554 5.66 2.70 -25.35
C VAL A 554 5.11 2.47 -23.94
N PHE A 555 5.91 2.84 -22.96
CA PHE A 555 5.65 2.68 -21.54
C PHE A 555 5.37 4.02 -20.88
N ARG A 556 4.72 3.92 -19.72
CA ARG A 556 4.61 4.97 -18.72
C ARG A 556 5.07 4.44 -17.38
N LEU A 557 5.68 5.33 -16.58
CA LEU A 557 6.16 5.04 -15.25
C LEU A 557 5.46 5.97 -14.27
N ASP A 558 4.71 5.40 -13.36
CA ASP A 558 3.84 6.10 -12.43
C ASP A 558 4.34 5.91 -11.00
N GLN A 559 4.32 6.97 -10.17
CA GLN A 559 4.63 6.84 -8.75
C GLN A 559 3.59 5.91 -8.08
N ASP A 560 4.07 4.92 -7.32
CA ASP A 560 3.19 4.00 -6.56
C ASP A 560 2.77 4.64 -5.22
N GLU A 561 1.87 5.61 -5.30
CA GLU A 561 1.29 6.32 -4.14
C GLU A 561 0.57 5.36 -3.17
N GLY A 562 0.16 4.16 -3.64
CA GLY A 562 -0.55 3.14 -2.84
C GLY A 562 0.36 2.10 -2.16
N ALA A 563 1.68 2.25 -2.22
CA ALA A 563 2.62 1.29 -1.63
C ALA A 563 2.83 1.44 -0.10
N GLY A 564 2.56 2.63 0.46
CA GLY A 564 2.79 2.97 1.87
C GLY A 564 1.67 2.54 2.81
N GLY A 565 1.16 1.32 2.67
CA GLY A 565 0.03 0.84 3.46
C GLY A 565 0.33 0.70 4.95
N LEU A 566 -0.70 0.84 5.79
CA LEU A 566 -0.60 0.71 7.25
C LEU A 566 -0.64 -0.75 7.74
N SER A 567 -0.50 -1.73 6.84
CA SER A 567 -0.59 -3.16 7.17
C SER A 567 0.46 -3.61 8.18
N ASN A 568 1.67 -3.02 8.17
CA ASN A 568 2.70 -3.32 9.17
C ASN A 568 2.32 -2.79 10.55
N HIS A 569 1.67 -1.62 10.62
CA HIS A 569 1.17 -1.06 11.88
C HIS A 569 0.06 -1.95 12.46
N LEU A 570 -0.87 -2.40 11.60
CA LEU A 570 -1.93 -3.34 11.99
C LEU A 570 -1.37 -4.72 12.39
N GLY A 571 -0.32 -5.19 11.73
CA GLY A 571 0.42 -6.40 12.11
C GLY A 571 1.04 -6.27 13.50
N ASN A 572 1.77 -5.18 13.76
CA ASN A 572 2.35 -4.88 15.07
C ASN A 572 1.28 -4.78 16.17
N LEU A 573 0.14 -4.15 15.85
CA LEU A 573 -0.98 -4.02 16.77
C LEU A 573 -1.61 -5.38 17.11
N SER A 574 -1.74 -6.27 16.12
CA SER A 574 -2.17 -7.64 16.31
C SER A 574 -1.18 -8.45 17.16
N MET A 575 0.12 -8.34 16.88
CA MET A 575 1.18 -8.99 17.64
C MET A 575 1.21 -8.53 19.11
N LEU A 576 0.97 -7.25 19.37
CA LEU A 576 0.85 -6.72 20.73
C LEU A 576 -0.30 -7.37 21.53
N MET A 577 -1.30 -7.93 20.85
CA MET A 577 -2.42 -8.66 21.48
C MET A 577 -2.15 -10.15 21.65
N GLU A 578 -0.95 -10.64 21.31
CA GLU A 578 -0.56 -12.02 21.57
C GLU A 578 -0.34 -12.28 23.08
N ASN A 579 -0.68 -13.50 23.50
CA ASN A 579 -0.51 -13.94 24.88
C ASN A 579 0.86 -14.63 25.05
N THR A 580 1.94 -13.84 24.94
CA THR A 580 3.32 -14.30 25.19
C THR A 580 3.84 -13.80 26.54
N PRO A 581 4.67 -14.59 27.26
CA PRO A 581 5.21 -14.23 28.58
C PRO A 581 6.19 -13.03 28.56
N THR A 582 6.54 -12.51 27.39
CA THR A 582 7.22 -11.20 27.22
C THR A 582 6.34 -10.01 27.57
N ARG A 583 5.06 -10.25 27.90
CA ARG A 583 4.11 -9.26 28.40
C ARG A 583 4.24 -9.16 29.91
N SER A 584 4.94 -8.13 30.39
CA SER A 584 4.94 -7.78 31.80
C SER A 584 3.57 -7.19 32.16
N ASP A 585 2.85 -7.86 33.05
CA ASP A 585 1.70 -7.28 33.75
C ASP A 585 2.19 -6.19 34.71
N HIS A 586 1.59 -5.01 34.60
CA HIS A 586 1.75 -3.79 35.41
C HIS A 586 2.92 -2.82 35.10
N PRO A 587 2.61 -1.52 34.86
CA PRO A 587 3.58 -0.44 34.96
C PRO A 587 3.83 -0.14 36.43
N PHE A 588 4.92 -0.65 37.00
CA PHE A 588 5.42 -0.18 38.30
C PHE A 588 6.03 1.23 38.12
N PHE A 589 5.24 2.27 38.39
CA PHE A 589 5.76 3.61 38.65
C PHE A 589 6.46 3.60 40.01
N PHE A 590 7.78 3.40 40.04
CA PHE A 590 8.58 3.76 41.22
C PHE A 590 8.92 5.25 41.12
N PHE A 591 8.14 6.08 41.82
CA PHE A 591 8.56 7.44 42.16
C PHE A 591 9.73 7.32 43.15
N LEU A 592 10.95 7.61 42.72
CA LEU A 592 12.02 7.95 43.64
C LEU A 592 12.55 9.35 43.29
N PHE A 593 12.04 10.32 44.02
CA PHE A 593 12.57 11.66 44.12
C PHE A 593 13.90 11.59 44.87
N PHE A 594 15.01 11.98 44.24
CA PHE A 594 16.11 12.65 44.94
C PHE A 594 16.84 13.55 43.95
N VAL A 595 16.65 14.86 44.19
CA VAL A 595 17.37 15.99 43.62
C VAL A 595 18.84 15.89 44.06
N LEU A 596 19.78 16.07 43.12
CA LEU A 596 21.11 16.60 43.45
C LEU A 596 21.76 17.22 42.21
N LEU A 597 22.03 18.53 42.34
CA LEU A 597 22.99 19.30 41.56
C LEU A 597 24.34 18.57 41.47
N TYR A 598 24.96 18.55 40.29
CA TYR A 598 26.26 19.18 40.00
C TYR A 598 26.74 18.82 38.57
N LEU A 599 27.42 19.79 37.96
CA LEU A 599 27.63 20.01 36.52
C LEU A 599 28.62 19.07 35.81
N GLN A 600 28.33 18.91 34.50
CA GLN A 600 29.23 18.67 33.35
C GLN A 600 30.17 17.43 33.38
N PHE A 601 29.98 16.54 32.39
CA PHE A 601 30.68 15.25 32.09
C PHE A 601 30.02 13.94 32.55
N PHE A 602 29.03 13.93 33.44
CA PHE A 602 28.41 12.66 33.88
C PHE A 602 27.16 12.22 33.11
N SER A 603 26.47 13.08 32.34
CA SER A 603 25.12 12.75 31.81
C SER A 603 25.09 11.56 30.83
N ILE A 604 26.15 11.36 30.04
CA ILE A 604 26.29 10.16 29.19
C ILE A 604 26.58 8.93 30.04
N LYS A 605 27.46 9.02 31.05
CA LYS A 605 27.75 7.91 31.97
C LYS A 605 26.54 7.52 32.83
N GLN A 606 25.70 8.48 33.22
CA GLN A 606 24.49 8.25 34.01
C GLN A 606 23.33 7.74 33.13
N ALA A 607 23.18 8.22 31.90
CA ALA A 607 22.25 7.65 30.92
C ALA A 607 22.67 6.23 30.54
N MET A 608 23.97 5.99 30.32
CA MET A 608 24.54 4.65 30.11
C MET A 608 24.39 3.76 31.35
N LYS A 609 24.60 4.28 32.56
CA LYS A 609 24.32 3.54 33.79
C LYS A 609 22.83 3.21 33.93
N LYS A 610 21.92 4.12 33.57
CA LYS A 610 20.46 3.86 33.57
C LYS A 610 20.06 2.85 32.50
N VAL A 611 20.67 2.88 31.32
CA VAL A 611 20.51 1.85 30.27
C VAL A 611 21.03 0.49 30.76
N LEU A 612 22.19 0.45 31.42
CA LEU A 612 22.80 -0.78 31.94
C LEU A 612 22.07 -1.35 33.17
N LEU A 613 21.38 -0.50 33.94
CA LEU A 613 20.60 -0.90 35.11
C LEU A 613 19.11 -1.10 34.80
N SER A 614 18.62 -0.65 33.63
CA SER A 614 17.21 -0.79 33.27
C SER A 614 16.88 -2.24 32.97
N LYS A 615 15.79 -2.71 33.57
CA LYS A 615 15.25 -4.05 33.30
C LYS A 615 14.34 -4.09 32.07
N ASP A 616 13.82 -2.92 31.65
CA ASP A 616 12.82 -2.81 30.60
C ASP A 616 13.25 -1.85 29.47
N TYR A 617 13.13 -0.53 29.68
CA TYR A 617 13.54 0.50 28.72
C TYR A 617 14.08 1.74 29.43
N THR A 618 14.90 2.53 28.73
CA THR A 618 15.39 3.82 29.23
C THR A 618 15.06 4.91 28.21
N LEU A 619 14.31 5.92 28.65
CA LEU A 619 14.05 7.11 27.85
C LEU A 619 15.20 8.11 28.06
N ILE A 620 16.05 8.27 27.05
CA ILE A 620 17.14 9.26 27.08
C ILE A 620 16.61 10.57 26.49
N VAL A 621 16.32 11.54 27.37
CA VAL A 621 15.93 12.89 26.94
C VAL A 621 17.20 13.66 26.58
N GLY A 622 17.53 13.67 25.30
CA GLY A 622 18.63 14.46 24.75
C GLY A 622 18.27 15.95 24.68
N MET A 623 18.27 16.64 25.83
CA MET A 623 17.99 18.10 25.86
C MET A 623 18.96 18.87 24.93
N PRO A 624 18.51 20.00 24.35
CA PRO A 624 19.36 20.91 23.59
C PRO A 624 20.63 21.28 24.39
N GLY A 625 21.80 21.40 23.74
CA GLY A 625 23.03 21.85 24.41
C GLY A 625 23.88 20.80 25.14
N THR A 626 23.48 19.53 25.21
CA THR A 626 24.30 18.41 25.74
C THR A 626 25.45 17.96 24.82
N GLY A 627 25.98 18.88 23.99
CA GLY A 627 26.85 18.59 22.84
C GLY A 627 26.09 18.48 21.52
N LYS A 628 25.25 19.48 21.19
CA LYS A 628 24.51 19.60 19.90
C LYS A 628 24.69 20.97 19.18
N THR A 629 25.55 21.85 19.73
CA THR A 629 26.24 23.01 19.11
C THR A 629 25.42 24.25 18.70
N THR A 630 26.07 25.42 18.82
CA THR A 630 25.52 26.77 19.06
C THR A 630 25.73 27.75 17.87
N THR A 631 24.93 28.82 17.80
CA THR A 631 24.73 29.74 16.63
C THR A 631 24.82 31.23 17.00
N ILE A 632 25.17 32.09 16.02
CA ILE A 632 25.19 33.57 16.09
C ILE A 632 24.25 34.15 15.01
N CYS A 633 23.64 35.32 15.25
CA CYS A 633 22.65 35.98 14.39
C CYS A 633 23.11 37.37 13.86
N THR A 634 22.52 37.83 12.74
CA THR A 634 22.72 39.17 12.15
C THR A 634 21.39 39.68 11.59
N LEU A 635 21.10 40.98 11.71
CA LEU A 635 19.80 41.59 11.36
C LEU A 635 19.79 42.14 9.92
N VAL A 636 18.85 41.64 9.09
CA VAL A 636 18.51 42.21 7.77
C VAL A 636 16.98 42.16 7.60
N PRO A 637 16.31 43.25 7.18
CA PRO A 637 14.88 43.23 6.89
C PRO A 637 14.58 42.35 5.67
N ALA A 638 13.74 41.32 5.85
CA ALA A 638 13.48 40.25 4.88
C ALA A 638 11.98 39.89 4.86
N PRO A 639 11.11 40.59 4.12
CA PRO A 639 9.67 40.32 4.10
C PRO A 639 9.32 39.03 3.33
N GLU A 640 8.24 38.34 3.75
CA GLU A 640 7.75 37.14 3.07
C GLU A 640 6.92 37.46 1.81
N THR A 641 6.83 36.50 0.89
CA THR A 641 5.98 36.54 -0.32
C THR A 641 5.06 35.31 -0.33
N VAL A 642 3.76 35.55 -0.60
CA VAL A 642 2.71 34.50 -0.61
C VAL A 642 2.27 34.22 -2.05
N GLU A 643 2.38 32.97 -2.49
CA GLU A 643 1.96 32.51 -3.82
C GLU A 643 0.94 31.34 -3.70
N LYS A 644 0.20 31.04 -4.79
CA LYS A 644 -0.79 29.93 -4.81
C LYS A 644 -0.18 28.55 -4.45
N SER A 645 1.14 28.38 -4.60
CA SER A 645 1.87 27.13 -4.36
C SER A 645 2.63 27.07 -3.02
N GLY A 646 2.59 28.14 -2.21
CA GLY A 646 3.24 28.19 -0.90
C GLY A 646 3.86 29.55 -0.57
N ILE A 647 4.66 29.60 0.50
CA ILE A 647 5.28 30.83 1.02
C ILE A 647 6.79 30.76 0.79
N SER A 648 7.39 31.89 0.43
CA SER A 648 8.83 32.04 0.26
C SER A 648 9.32 33.40 0.78
N ASN A 649 10.63 33.54 0.95
CA ASN A 649 11.29 34.76 1.38
C ASN A 649 12.57 34.91 0.56
N HIS A 650 12.53 35.82 -0.41
CA HIS A 650 13.61 36.00 -1.37
C HIS A 650 14.89 36.53 -0.71
N THR A 651 14.75 37.45 0.26
CA THR A 651 15.89 37.99 1.01
C THR A 651 16.57 36.90 1.83
N GLU A 652 15.81 36.07 2.54
CA GLU A 652 16.40 34.90 3.24
C GLU A 652 17.08 33.93 2.25
N ALA A 653 16.51 33.71 1.07
CA ALA A 653 17.11 32.82 0.07
C ALA A 653 18.47 33.36 -0.46
N ILE A 654 18.57 34.68 -0.69
CA ILE A 654 19.84 35.34 -1.04
C ILE A 654 20.84 35.23 0.11
N LEU A 655 20.41 35.43 1.36
CA LEU A 655 21.26 35.30 2.53
C LEU A 655 21.79 33.86 2.69
N VAL A 656 20.95 32.85 2.48
CA VAL A 656 21.37 31.45 2.43
C VAL A 656 22.44 31.25 1.36
N GLN A 657 22.23 31.76 0.14
CA GLN A 657 23.20 31.63 -0.95
C GLN A 657 24.54 32.29 -0.61
N ALA A 658 24.51 33.49 -0.02
CA ALA A 658 25.70 34.21 0.41
C ALA A 658 26.46 33.44 1.51
N LEU A 659 25.75 32.93 2.52
CA LEU A 659 26.33 32.14 3.60
C LEU A 659 26.96 30.85 3.09
N VAL A 660 26.26 30.10 2.22
CA VAL A 660 26.82 28.89 1.60
C VAL A 660 28.09 29.24 0.82
N THR A 661 28.06 30.29 0.01
CA THR A 661 29.21 30.72 -0.79
C THR A 661 30.41 31.11 0.10
N LEU A 662 30.17 31.81 1.20
CA LEU A 662 31.20 32.16 2.18
C LEU A 662 31.78 30.92 2.86
N LEU A 663 30.94 29.95 3.25
CA LEU A 663 31.38 28.70 3.85
C LEU A 663 32.25 27.88 2.89
N LEU A 664 31.85 27.78 1.61
CA LEU A 664 32.65 27.12 0.58
C LEU A 664 34.00 27.81 0.38
N LYS A 665 34.03 29.15 0.29
CA LYS A 665 35.27 29.94 0.19
C LYS A 665 36.16 29.80 1.42
N ALA A 666 35.57 29.62 2.60
CA ALA A 666 36.28 29.35 3.86
C ALA A 666 36.81 27.91 3.96
N GLY A 667 36.66 27.09 2.91
CA GLY A 667 37.19 25.73 2.84
C GLY A 667 36.23 24.63 3.29
N CYS A 668 34.96 24.93 3.56
CA CYS A 668 33.97 23.90 3.86
C CYS A 668 33.58 23.17 2.57
N ARG A 669 33.45 21.83 2.63
CA ARG A 669 32.95 21.06 1.50
C ARG A 669 31.43 21.20 1.40
N ALA A 670 30.88 21.31 0.19
CA ALA A 670 29.44 21.38 -0.03
C ALA A 670 28.68 20.19 0.59
N SER A 671 29.28 19.00 0.58
CA SER A 671 28.73 17.79 1.21
C SER A 671 28.56 17.88 2.73
N ASP A 672 29.28 18.79 3.39
CA ASP A 672 29.26 18.95 4.85
C ASP A 672 28.24 20.01 5.31
N ILE A 673 27.58 20.68 4.37
CA ILE A 673 26.59 21.74 4.61
C ILE A 673 25.19 21.23 4.27
N GLY A 674 24.20 21.59 5.07
CA GLY A 674 22.79 21.33 4.81
C GLY A 674 21.92 22.58 5.01
N VAL A 675 20.90 22.73 4.17
CA VAL A 675 19.93 23.83 4.25
C VAL A 675 18.54 23.26 4.53
N ILE A 676 17.88 23.82 5.54
CA ILE A 676 16.56 23.42 6.01
C ILE A 676 15.59 24.59 5.87
N ALA A 677 14.43 24.35 5.27
CA ALA A 677 13.31 25.29 5.30
C ALA A 677 11.97 24.59 5.54
N PRO A 678 11.03 25.22 6.25
CA PRO A 678 9.70 24.67 6.54
C PRO A 678 8.81 24.57 5.29
N TYR A 679 8.97 25.48 4.33
CA TYR A 679 8.12 25.57 3.15
C TYR A 679 8.82 25.03 1.89
N ARG A 680 8.15 24.15 1.15
CA ARG A 680 8.69 23.60 -0.12
C ARG A 680 8.93 24.68 -1.18
N GLN A 681 8.11 25.73 -1.20
CA GLN A 681 8.30 26.86 -2.11
C GLN A 681 9.62 27.61 -1.82
N GLN A 682 10.00 27.74 -0.54
CA GLN A 682 11.31 28.30 -0.17
C GLN A 682 12.47 27.42 -0.65
N LEU A 683 12.35 26.09 -0.56
CA LEU A 683 13.39 25.20 -1.08
C LEU A 683 13.59 25.39 -2.58
N LYS A 684 12.51 25.58 -3.35
CA LYS A 684 12.62 25.90 -4.78
C LYS A 684 13.36 27.22 -5.02
N ALA A 685 13.02 28.26 -4.25
CA ALA A 685 13.68 29.57 -4.33
C ALA A 685 15.19 29.45 -4.03
N ILE A 686 15.56 28.77 -2.95
CA ILE A 686 16.96 28.52 -2.56
C ILE A 686 17.69 27.71 -3.63
N SER A 687 17.12 26.59 -4.08
CA SER A 687 17.73 25.73 -5.10
C SER A 687 17.89 26.44 -6.45
N SER A 688 17.01 27.40 -6.77
CA SER A 688 17.15 28.21 -7.99
C SER A 688 18.34 29.17 -7.95
N LEU A 689 18.71 29.65 -6.76
CA LEU A 689 19.88 30.52 -6.54
C LEU A 689 21.19 29.73 -6.40
N LEU A 690 21.11 28.45 -6.05
CA LEU A 690 22.25 27.55 -5.82
C LEU A 690 22.48 26.61 -7.02
N GLN A 691 22.60 27.19 -8.21
CA GLN A 691 22.92 26.46 -9.44
C GLN A 691 24.42 26.53 -9.75
N GLY A 692 25.00 25.41 -10.20
CA GLY A 692 26.40 25.28 -10.57
C GLY A 692 27.12 24.13 -9.87
N ASP A 693 28.27 23.70 -10.43
CA ASP A 693 29.00 22.50 -9.96
C ASP A 693 29.48 22.62 -8.51
N ALA A 694 29.78 23.84 -8.04
CA ALA A 694 30.22 24.10 -6.67
C ALA A 694 29.16 23.75 -5.61
N PHE A 695 27.88 23.72 -5.98
CA PHE A 695 26.75 23.47 -5.06
C PHE A 695 26.14 22.07 -5.22
N LYS A 696 26.61 21.26 -6.17
CA LYS A 696 25.98 19.98 -6.55
C LYS A 696 25.87 18.96 -5.42
N ALA A 697 26.80 19.00 -4.46
CA ALA A 697 26.82 18.11 -3.28
C ALA A 697 26.13 18.72 -2.04
N LEU A 698 25.62 19.95 -2.14
CA LEU A 698 24.89 20.61 -1.07
C LEU A 698 23.49 20.02 -0.96
N GLU A 699 23.03 19.82 0.27
CA GLU A 699 21.68 19.33 0.49
C GLU A 699 20.73 20.46 0.90
N VAL A 700 19.58 20.55 0.22
CA VAL A 700 18.51 21.52 0.49
C VAL A 700 17.19 20.76 0.63
N ASN A 701 16.64 20.68 1.85
CA ASN A 701 15.50 19.80 2.14
C ASN A 701 14.58 20.36 3.24
N THR A 702 13.39 19.76 3.40
CA THR A 702 12.49 20.09 4.52
C THR A 702 12.97 19.47 5.82
N VAL A 703 12.47 19.98 6.95
CA VAL A 703 12.75 19.43 8.29
C VAL A 703 12.51 17.91 8.35
N ASP A 704 11.40 17.43 7.78
CA ASP A 704 11.01 16.01 7.81
C ASP A 704 12.04 15.12 7.07
N LYS A 705 12.64 15.61 5.99
CA LYS A 705 13.65 14.87 5.22
C LYS A 705 15.02 14.80 5.91
N TYR A 706 15.24 15.60 6.95
CA TYR A 706 16.46 15.60 7.76
C TYR A 706 16.35 14.76 9.04
N GLN A 707 15.22 14.09 9.28
CA GLN A 707 15.04 13.26 10.46
C GLN A 707 16.09 12.13 10.52
N GLY A 708 16.83 12.04 11.62
CA GLY A 708 17.89 11.03 11.82
C GLY A 708 19.19 11.31 11.07
N ARG A 709 19.30 12.41 10.33
CA ARG A 709 20.47 12.78 9.54
C ARG A 709 21.12 14.04 10.10
N ASP A 710 22.41 14.23 9.86
CA ASP A 710 23.15 15.38 10.37
C ASP A 710 24.16 15.89 9.35
N LYS A 711 24.56 17.15 9.50
CA LYS A 711 25.63 17.79 8.71
C LYS A 711 26.55 18.57 9.64
N SER A 712 27.78 18.79 9.20
CA SER A 712 28.74 19.60 9.96
C SER A 712 28.21 21.01 10.17
N ILE A 713 27.59 21.58 9.14
CA ILE A 713 26.97 22.91 9.16
C ILE A 713 25.52 22.82 8.70
N ILE A 714 24.60 23.42 9.46
CA ILE A 714 23.19 23.53 9.07
C ILE A 714 22.78 24.99 9.01
N ILE A 715 22.06 25.35 7.94
CA ILE A 715 21.43 26.65 7.77
C ILE A 715 19.92 26.45 7.79
N VAL A 716 19.21 27.12 8.68
CA VAL A 716 17.74 27.08 8.77
C VAL A 716 17.19 28.43 8.31
N SER A 717 16.34 28.40 7.28
CA SER A 717 15.55 29.56 6.82
C SER A 717 14.12 29.41 7.33
N PHE A 718 13.68 30.31 8.21
CA PHE A 718 12.33 30.26 8.80
C PHE A 718 11.24 30.86 7.93
N VAL A 719 11.62 31.67 6.93
CA VAL A 719 10.77 32.23 5.87
C VAL A 719 9.77 33.28 6.36
N ARG A 720 9.08 33.01 7.48
CA ARG A 720 7.99 33.85 7.99
C ARG A 720 8.48 35.21 8.46
N SER A 721 7.93 36.25 7.86
CA SER A 721 8.27 37.64 8.13
C SER A 721 7.16 38.55 7.61
N ASN A 722 6.14 38.75 8.44
CA ASN A 722 4.98 39.57 8.16
C ASN A 722 4.59 40.41 9.39
N PRO A 723 3.95 41.58 9.17
CA PRO A 723 3.39 42.39 10.25
C PRO A 723 2.00 41.91 10.69
N GLU A 724 1.21 41.37 9.75
CA GLU A 724 -0.16 40.83 9.95
C GLU A 724 -0.11 39.46 10.63
N ASP A 725 -0.97 39.18 11.61
CA ASP A 725 -0.89 38.04 12.53
C ASP A 725 -1.20 36.64 11.92
N ASN A 726 -0.76 36.42 10.68
CA ASN A 726 -0.99 35.21 9.91
C ASN A 726 0.06 34.15 10.23
N LEU A 727 -0.07 33.55 11.42
CA LEU A 727 0.78 32.49 11.92
C LEU A 727 0.37 31.15 11.29
N GLY A 728 1.19 30.60 10.39
CA GLY A 728 0.97 29.24 9.88
C GLY A 728 1.23 28.16 10.95
N GLU A 729 0.57 27.01 10.87
CA GLU A 729 0.69 25.91 11.87
C GLU A 729 2.08 25.26 11.90
N LEU A 730 2.83 25.34 10.80
CA LEU A 730 4.04 24.53 10.59
C LEU A 730 5.20 24.85 11.53
N LEU A 731 5.26 26.09 12.05
CA LEU A 731 6.26 26.55 13.02
C LEU A 731 5.77 26.47 14.48
N GLN A 732 4.50 26.11 14.71
CA GLN A 732 3.95 25.87 16.06
C GLN A 732 4.36 24.49 16.60
N ASP A 733 4.71 23.54 15.73
CA ASP A 733 5.16 22.22 16.11
C ASP A 733 6.58 22.26 16.68
N TRP A 734 6.67 22.19 18.02
CA TRP A 734 7.94 22.18 18.73
C TRP A 734 8.87 21.03 18.31
N ARG A 735 8.31 19.89 17.84
CA ARG A 735 9.10 18.73 17.41
C ARG A 735 9.84 19.04 16.12
N ARG A 736 9.21 19.75 15.19
CA ARG A 736 9.85 20.18 13.93
C ARG A 736 10.97 21.18 14.21
N LEU A 737 10.74 22.15 15.10
CA LEU A 737 11.79 23.07 15.52
C LEU A 737 12.96 22.30 16.15
N ASN A 738 12.67 21.36 17.04
CA ASN A 738 13.68 20.52 17.68
C ASN A 738 14.49 19.70 16.66
N VAL A 739 13.84 19.10 15.66
CA VAL A 739 14.56 18.39 14.59
C VAL A 739 15.47 19.37 13.86
N ALA A 740 14.96 20.51 13.40
CA ALA A 740 15.72 21.48 12.60
C ALA A 740 17.01 21.97 13.30
N ILE A 741 16.92 22.37 14.57
CA ILE A 741 18.07 22.92 15.32
C ILE A 741 19.05 21.84 15.80
N THR A 742 18.68 20.56 15.78
CA THR A 742 19.55 19.45 16.24
C THR A 742 20.27 18.72 15.11
N ARG A 743 20.20 19.20 13.86
CA ARG A 743 20.88 18.56 12.71
C ARG A 743 22.35 18.97 12.57
N ALA A 744 22.79 20.01 13.27
CA ALA A 744 24.15 20.57 13.15
C ALA A 744 25.14 19.85 14.09
N LYS A 745 26.33 19.50 13.58
CA LYS A 745 27.43 19.00 14.45
C LYS A 745 28.29 20.13 14.99
N HIS A 746 28.72 21.05 14.12
CA HIS A 746 29.73 22.06 14.46
C HIS A 746 29.20 23.49 14.39
N LYS A 747 28.24 23.77 13.51
CA LYS A 747 27.69 25.12 13.36
C LYS A 747 26.24 25.06 12.87
N LEU A 748 25.35 25.70 13.62
CA LEU A 748 24.00 26.01 13.19
C LEU A 748 23.96 27.49 12.81
N LEU A 749 23.20 27.84 11.78
CA LEU A 749 22.93 29.20 11.32
C LEU A 749 21.42 29.32 11.17
N MET A 750 20.82 30.32 11.81
CA MET A 750 19.36 30.49 11.86
C MET A 750 19.01 31.85 11.24
N LEU A 751 18.16 31.84 10.22
CA LEU A 751 17.71 33.02 9.50
C LEU A 751 16.20 33.18 9.66
N GLY A 752 15.77 34.33 10.14
CA GLY A 752 14.35 34.67 10.20
C GLY A 752 14.06 35.96 10.95
N SER A 753 12.81 36.43 10.84
CA SER A 753 12.34 37.66 11.48
C SER A 753 12.04 37.46 12.97
N ALA A 754 12.88 37.98 13.85
CA ALA A 754 12.67 37.85 15.30
C ALA A 754 11.28 38.37 15.78
N PRO A 755 10.75 39.51 15.30
CA PRO A 755 9.40 39.97 15.67
C PRO A 755 8.29 38.99 15.29
N THR A 756 8.41 38.32 14.14
CA THR A 756 7.43 37.32 13.68
C THR A 756 7.63 35.98 14.41
N LEU A 757 8.89 35.55 14.60
CA LEU A 757 9.21 34.27 15.22
C LEU A 757 8.89 34.23 16.73
N ARG A 758 9.00 35.35 17.45
CA ARG A 758 8.60 35.46 18.86
C ARG A 758 7.11 35.17 19.09
N ARG A 759 6.27 35.22 18.06
CA ARG A 759 4.84 34.91 18.17
C ARG A 759 4.55 33.41 18.21
N TYR A 760 5.54 32.56 17.90
CA TYR A 760 5.44 31.11 18.00
C TYR A 760 5.98 30.65 19.36
N ALA A 761 5.14 30.05 20.21
CA ALA A 761 5.53 29.64 21.57
C ALA A 761 6.85 28.81 21.66
N PRO A 762 7.17 27.87 20.74
CA PRO A 762 8.46 27.17 20.76
C PRO A 762 9.66 28.07 20.41
N LEU A 763 9.49 28.97 19.43
CA LEU A 763 10.53 29.88 18.97
C LEU A 763 10.74 31.05 19.93
N GLU A 764 9.68 31.53 20.59
CA GLU A 764 9.77 32.53 21.65
C GLU A 764 10.68 32.03 22.78
N LYS A 765 10.44 30.81 23.28
CA LYS A 765 11.27 30.17 24.31
C LYS A 765 12.73 30.03 23.85
N LEU A 766 12.94 29.64 22.59
CA LEU A 766 14.27 29.52 22.01
C LEU A 766 14.96 30.88 21.91
N LEU A 767 14.29 31.90 21.41
CA LEU A 767 14.84 33.26 21.28
C LEU A 767 15.11 33.88 22.65
N CYS A 768 14.24 33.69 23.65
CA CYS A 768 14.48 34.13 25.02
C CYS A 768 15.72 33.45 25.62
N HIS A 769 15.89 32.14 25.41
CA HIS A 769 17.08 31.42 25.86
C HIS A 769 18.35 31.90 25.14
N LEU A 770 18.29 32.09 23.82
CA LEU A 770 19.42 32.64 23.04
C LEU A 770 19.77 34.07 23.46
N GLN A 771 18.78 34.88 23.86
CA GLN A 771 18.99 36.24 24.36
C GLN A 771 19.64 36.26 25.74
N GLN A 772 19.29 35.32 26.63
CA GLN A 772 19.86 35.20 27.98
C GLN A 772 21.34 34.80 27.98
N GLU A 773 21.80 34.13 26.92
CA GLU A 773 23.16 33.63 26.77
C GLU A 773 24.02 34.55 25.88
N ASP A 774 23.57 35.79 25.64
CA ASP A 774 24.20 36.78 24.73
C ASP A 774 24.47 36.24 23.30
N MET A 775 23.69 35.24 22.87
CA MET A 775 23.80 34.64 21.54
C MET A 775 23.00 35.39 20.47
N ILE A 776 22.23 36.41 20.88
CA ILE A 776 21.51 37.33 20.01
C ILE A 776 22.22 38.70 20.03
N SER A 777 22.93 39.01 18.95
CA SER A 777 23.43 40.36 18.68
C SER A 777 22.33 41.18 17.98
N PHE A 778 21.86 42.25 18.63
CA PHE A 778 21.12 43.31 17.93
C PHE A 778 22.13 44.35 17.44
N THR A 779 22.36 44.43 16.13
CA THR A 779 23.15 45.51 15.53
C THR A 779 22.24 46.40 14.70
N SER A 780 22.20 47.70 15.02
CA SER A 780 21.59 48.74 14.20
C SER A 780 22.50 48.99 12.99
N VAL A 781 21.98 48.89 11.77
CA VAL A 781 22.71 49.27 10.54
C VAL A 781 22.55 50.78 10.27
N TYR A 782 22.44 51.58 11.32
CA TYR A 782 22.60 53.03 11.26
C TYR A 782 23.39 53.48 12.48
N GLU A 783 24.71 53.29 12.40
CA GLU A 783 25.77 54.25 12.76
C GLU A 783 27.11 53.76 12.23
#